data_AF-A0A9E4JCH4-F1
#
_entry.id   AF-A0A9E4JCH4-F1
#
_cell.length_a   1.000
_cell.length_b   1.000
_cell.length_c   1.000
_cell.angle_alpha   90.00
_cell.angle_beta   90.00
_cell.angle_gamma   90.00
#
_symmetry.space_group_name_H-M   'P 1'
#
loop_
_entity.id
_entity.type
_entity.pdbx_description
1 polymer ?
#
loop_
_entity_poly.entity_id
_entity_poly.type
_entity_poly.pdbx_seq_one_letter_code
_entity_poly.pdbx_strand_id
1 'polypeptide(L)'
;MFRRSPSAFRAFSTLTRRQLGIALGSGSLLLRRPARAALPAPAPAAGGDALWQGFQAPPRSCRPHTRWWWPGNALTLPEISRQLKEMATQGMGGVEIMSTWHLYERGGTDYLSDAHLAQLKHAVREAKRLDLEVSLTFGAGWSFGGPWVGPDDRSKCLAQTFTDVAGGQRLTPELPRYQAPKVTLIHHVVDPSFRGQAQDEDSLLAVVAVPAKGDAWDFAQAHVLPLAEGGTPRPWEAPPGRWRVFGYWLRYTGQENSAQDFAGRHFVVDHLNPKAVERYSRHLVDKLVGALGPDLGHTIDSFFCDSFEIVPLPETVLWTNDLFQAFTERTGKDLRPLLPHLWHDGGAETAAVRFEVNRMLHERGLATIRQFASACEAIGVQARVQPHYRFVTEIVQSAGAVARPETEVTTAWRQSVEDPRRATVSGARYYERGFVSAEAFTFLHKDRYRASLQDLKIATDAFLRDGITQVYNHGFLASSEPLVAPSRDMPWGNPINPWMPWWKHYHHLAAYTARASHMLRQGQPVSDIAVYSPHCDRWAATGVWNIQRRFLAYGGLGDLLVRAGYDYEIINDDVLQNRSQIGEGRLLAGGLSHAVVIVPDVHFMPTHTLAQLARFATAGGKVLVLGEPPQAAPGWADAAAFARARDALFLGARGNVVRVPAWRRPLKHEPAPWSLVEPAPGEREGAAELRQALALCVPPDVSLPRGERGRQGLTWAHRQQDGRHVYFVANVQATDFEGELSLRILARELELWDPRRGSRKALEPRTEGPGPEGRTQVTLRLAPYESVFLVASGPPQDLRSDRPARRQPGPLLVNAPALTPAPSHPGPARTERALEEWTLRAEGRSRRLTSLGSWHELEGLAHFAGSATYVTTFDLEGNDVGPANALWLDLGLVGDVAEVFLEGPARKRMLVETLWMAPHRVRLGQGMKPGRYRLEVVVTNGLVNHVRGLRSPKTPVPRSLARRLGEQRQTYHDGEKAFFDKDLPAGPALAGLVGPAKLVICPSATGGPSVAG
;
A
#
# COMPACT_ATOMS: atom_id res chain seq x y z
N MET A 1 29.89 12.19 -47.35
CA MET A 1 31.25 11.86 -46.87
C MET A 1 31.28 11.98 -45.35
N PHE A 2 32.07 11.14 -44.67
CA PHE A 2 32.22 10.93 -43.20
C PHE A 2 31.07 10.17 -42.53
N ARG A 3 31.06 8.82 -42.52
CA ARG A 3 31.83 7.79 -41.76
C ARG A 3 31.65 7.81 -40.23
N ARG A 4 31.25 6.63 -39.75
CA ARG A 4 30.92 6.15 -38.40
C ARG A 4 32.08 6.27 -37.38
N SER A 5 31.72 6.41 -36.09
CA SER A 5 32.51 5.90 -34.95
C SER A 5 31.58 5.52 -33.78
N PRO A 6 31.68 4.30 -33.21
CA PRO A 6 31.12 3.95 -31.91
C PRO A 6 32.24 3.68 -30.89
N SER A 7 32.38 4.50 -29.85
CA SER A 7 33.28 4.20 -28.73
C SER A 7 32.95 5.00 -27.47
N ALA A 8 32.19 4.41 -26.55
CA ALA A 8 32.08 4.87 -25.17
C ALA A 8 31.69 3.71 -24.23
N PHE A 9 32.50 2.66 -24.18
CA PHE A 9 32.47 1.64 -23.11
C PHE A 9 33.82 0.93 -23.10
N ARG A 10 34.82 1.52 -22.44
CA ARG A 10 36.07 0.86 -21.99
C ARG A 10 36.87 1.82 -21.11
N ALA A 11 36.59 1.79 -19.82
CA ALA A 11 37.54 2.14 -18.78
C ALA A 11 37.00 1.53 -17.48
N PHE A 12 37.61 0.44 -17.03
CA PHE A 12 37.74 0.00 -15.63
C PHE A 12 38.23 -1.45 -15.64
N SER A 13 39.53 -1.63 -15.82
CA SER A 13 40.28 -2.77 -15.26
C SER A 13 41.76 -2.42 -15.22
N THR A 14 42.45 -2.93 -14.20
CA THR A 14 43.90 -2.87 -13.94
C THR A 14 44.45 -1.62 -13.24
N LEU A 15 44.71 -1.76 -11.94
CA LEU A 15 45.88 -1.16 -11.29
C LEU A 15 46.45 -2.19 -10.30
N THR A 16 47.63 -2.67 -10.61
CA THR A 16 48.43 -3.64 -9.85
C THR A 16 49.24 -2.97 -8.74
N ARG A 17 49.52 -3.76 -7.70
CA ARG A 17 50.44 -3.46 -6.58
C ARG A 17 51.86 -3.11 -7.05
N ARG A 18 52.41 -1.98 -6.58
CA ARG A 18 53.71 -1.84 -5.86
C ARG A 18 54.21 -0.39 -5.90
N GLN A 19 54.24 0.28 -4.75
CA GLN A 19 55.45 0.82 -4.10
C GLN A 19 55.06 1.47 -2.76
N LEU A 20 55.82 1.12 -1.71
CA LEU A 20 55.70 1.58 -0.33
C LEU A 20 56.08 3.06 -0.17
N GLY A 21 55.52 3.74 0.83
CA GLY A 21 56.09 4.99 1.36
C GLY A 21 55.18 5.78 2.31
N ILE A 22 55.20 5.39 3.59
CA ILE A 22 54.80 6.07 4.84
C ILE A 22 54.58 7.60 4.78
N ALA A 23 53.44 8.09 5.30
CA ALA A 23 53.38 9.17 6.30
C ALA A 23 51.95 9.34 6.87
N LEU A 24 51.84 9.28 8.19
CA LEU A 24 50.66 9.58 9.00
C LEU A 24 50.26 11.06 8.85
N GLY A 25 48.96 11.32 8.68
CA GLY A 25 48.43 12.68 8.65
C GLY A 25 46.91 12.68 8.82
N SER A 26 46.48 13.01 10.04
CA SER A 26 45.10 13.25 10.46
C SER A 26 44.40 14.24 9.52
N GLY A 27 43.31 13.81 8.87
CA GLY A 27 42.53 14.68 7.99
C GLY A 27 41.12 14.14 7.79
N SER A 28 40.18 14.73 8.52
CA SER A 28 38.74 14.52 8.37
C SER A 28 38.30 14.83 6.93
N LEU A 29 38.14 13.80 6.10
CA LEU A 29 37.49 13.93 4.80
C LEU A 29 35.97 13.90 4.99
N LEU A 30 35.40 15.09 5.12
CA LEU A 30 33.99 15.37 4.90
C LEU A 30 33.61 14.86 3.50
N LEU A 31 32.94 13.71 3.45
CA LEU A 31 32.17 13.28 2.28
C LEU A 31 31.12 14.35 1.97
N ARG A 32 31.40 15.23 1.02
CA ARG A 32 30.39 16.11 0.42
C ARG A 32 29.33 15.22 -0.21
N ARG A 33 28.15 15.16 0.43
CA ARG A 33 26.91 14.65 -0.15
C ARG A 33 26.67 15.34 -1.49
N PRO A 34 26.29 14.64 -2.57
CA PRO A 34 25.80 15.31 -3.76
C PRO A 34 24.49 16.02 -3.39
N ALA A 35 24.45 17.34 -3.57
CA ALA A 35 23.22 18.10 -3.48
C ALA A 35 22.29 17.62 -4.60
N ARG A 36 21.31 16.78 -4.26
CA ARG A 36 20.25 16.38 -5.17
C ARG A 36 19.31 17.57 -5.33
N ALA A 37 19.06 17.98 -6.56
CA ALA A 37 18.10 19.04 -6.87
C ALA A 37 16.75 18.68 -6.23
N ALA A 38 16.36 19.46 -5.22
CA ALA A 38 14.97 19.52 -4.81
C ALA A 38 14.15 19.86 -6.05
N LEU A 39 13.06 19.11 -6.30
CA LEU A 39 12.03 19.60 -7.20
C LEU A 39 11.70 21.04 -6.75
N PRO A 40 11.69 22.03 -7.66
CA PRO A 40 11.44 23.40 -7.26
C PRO A 40 10.06 23.43 -6.60
N ALA A 41 10.02 23.80 -5.32
CA ALA A 41 8.78 24.23 -4.71
C ALA A 41 8.21 25.33 -5.61
N PRO A 42 6.94 25.27 -6.02
CA PRO A 42 6.34 26.38 -6.76
C PRO A 42 6.56 27.65 -5.95
N ALA A 43 7.11 28.68 -6.60
CA ALA A 43 7.32 29.98 -5.96
C ALA A 43 5.99 30.43 -5.32
N PRO A 44 6.00 30.92 -4.07
CA PRO A 44 4.77 31.36 -3.43
C PRO A 44 4.16 32.47 -4.26
N ALA A 45 2.97 32.21 -4.79
CA ALA A 45 2.17 33.23 -5.43
C ALA A 45 1.92 34.35 -4.40
N ALA A 46 2.30 35.57 -4.74
CA ALA A 46 2.06 36.74 -3.92
C ALA A 46 0.55 36.88 -3.63
N GLY A 47 0.15 36.82 -2.36
CA GLY A 47 -1.13 37.34 -1.87
C GLY A 47 -2.26 36.37 -1.49
N GLY A 48 -2.04 35.07 -1.31
CA GLY A 48 -3.09 34.14 -0.86
C GLY A 48 -2.61 32.94 -0.03
N ASP A 49 -3.52 32.29 0.70
CA ASP A 49 -3.27 31.08 1.49
C ASP A 49 -2.89 29.90 0.57
N ALA A 50 -1.58 29.64 0.42
CA ALA A 50 -1.05 28.64 -0.51
C ALA A 50 -1.59 27.22 -0.25
N LEU A 51 -1.84 26.87 1.02
CA LEU A 51 -2.45 25.58 1.39
C LEU A 51 -3.88 25.48 0.84
N TRP A 52 -4.65 26.56 0.92
CA TRP A 52 -6.01 26.62 0.38
C TRP A 52 -6.01 26.59 -1.15
N GLN A 53 -5.08 27.28 -1.80
CA GLN A 53 -4.94 27.26 -3.26
C GLN A 53 -4.62 25.86 -3.78
N GLY A 54 -3.67 25.16 -3.14
CA GLY A 54 -3.32 23.78 -3.48
C GLY A 54 -4.44 22.78 -3.15
N PHE A 55 -5.27 23.05 -2.14
CA PHE A 55 -6.48 22.26 -1.87
C PHE A 55 -7.58 22.48 -2.93
N GLN A 56 -7.74 23.69 -3.45
CA GLN A 56 -8.69 23.99 -4.52
C GLN A 56 -8.25 23.40 -5.87
N ALA A 57 -6.95 23.49 -6.16
CA ALA A 57 -6.34 23.01 -7.39
C ALA A 57 -5.13 22.12 -7.09
N PRO A 58 -5.34 20.86 -6.65
CA PRO A 58 -4.26 19.94 -6.36
C PRO A 58 -3.39 19.68 -7.60
N PRO A 59 -2.06 19.51 -7.41
CA PRO A 59 -1.19 19.16 -8.52
C PRO A 59 -1.59 17.80 -9.11
N ARG A 60 -1.30 17.61 -10.41
CA ARG A 60 -1.58 16.37 -11.14
C ARG A 60 -1.08 15.13 -10.41
N SER A 61 0.12 15.21 -9.84
CA SER A 61 0.74 14.15 -9.06
C SER A 61 -0.01 13.77 -7.78
N CYS A 62 -1.12 14.42 -7.42
CA CYS A 62 -1.98 14.01 -6.30
C CYS A 62 -3.23 13.26 -6.78
N ARG A 63 -3.55 13.34 -8.08
CA ARG A 63 -4.69 12.63 -8.67
C ARG A 63 -4.43 11.12 -8.68
N PRO A 64 -5.47 10.28 -8.58
CA PRO A 64 -5.28 8.84 -8.73
C PRO A 64 -4.74 8.52 -10.12
N HIS A 65 -3.85 7.55 -10.18
CA HIS A 65 -3.40 6.89 -11.39
C HIS A 65 -4.11 5.55 -11.53
N THR A 66 -3.92 4.86 -12.63
CA THR A 66 -4.48 3.52 -12.82
C THR A 66 -3.44 2.57 -13.39
N ARG A 67 -3.43 1.34 -12.90
CA ARG A 67 -2.75 0.24 -13.56
C ARG A 67 -3.55 -0.15 -14.80
N TRP A 68 -2.94 0.05 -15.95
CA TRP A 68 -3.52 -0.16 -17.27
C TRP A 68 -2.98 -1.45 -17.87
N TRP A 69 -3.77 -2.51 -17.70
CA TRP A 69 -3.41 -3.87 -18.10
C TRP A 69 -3.51 -4.03 -19.60
N TRP A 70 -2.45 -4.49 -20.25
CA TRP A 70 -2.39 -4.74 -21.69
C TRP A 70 -2.24 -6.25 -21.99
N PRO A 71 -3.32 -7.05 -21.91
CA PRO A 71 -3.26 -8.47 -22.22
C PRO A 71 -2.84 -8.74 -23.67
N GLY A 72 -1.70 -9.42 -23.84
CA GLY A 72 -1.09 -9.70 -25.14
C GLY A 72 -0.81 -8.46 -25.98
N ASN A 73 -0.82 -7.26 -25.38
CA ASN A 73 -0.76 -5.97 -26.08
C ASN A 73 -1.78 -5.84 -27.24
N ALA A 74 -2.96 -6.46 -27.10
CA ALA A 74 -3.98 -6.54 -28.17
C ALA A 74 -4.82 -5.25 -28.30
N LEU A 75 -4.14 -4.12 -28.55
CA LEU A 75 -4.73 -2.78 -28.65
C LEU A 75 -4.32 -2.09 -29.94
N THR A 76 -5.24 -1.35 -30.55
CA THR A 76 -4.92 -0.43 -31.64
C THR A 76 -4.62 0.97 -31.11
N LEU A 77 -3.89 1.76 -31.91
CA LEU A 77 -3.56 3.14 -31.56
C LEU A 77 -4.81 4.02 -31.27
N PRO A 78 -5.92 3.93 -32.03
CA PRO A 78 -7.15 4.65 -31.69
C PRO A 78 -7.78 4.21 -30.36
N GLU A 79 -7.70 2.93 -30.01
CA GLU A 79 -8.20 2.44 -28.71
C GLU A 79 -7.36 2.99 -27.55
N ILE A 80 -6.03 3.04 -27.72
CA ILE A 80 -5.11 3.67 -26.77
C ILE A 80 -5.49 5.15 -26.55
N SER A 81 -5.65 5.92 -27.63
CA SER A 81 -6.07 7.33 -27.56
C SER A 81 -7.42 7.50 -26.84
N ARG A 82 -8.41 6.67 -27.17
CA ARG A 82 -9.75 6.73 -26.58
C ARG A 82 -9.70 6.43 -25.08
N GLN A 83 -8.99 5.39 -24.67
CA GLN A 83 -8.91 4.98 -23.26
C GLN A 83 -8.15 6.01 -22.41
N LEU A 84 -7.05 6.58 -22.91
CA LEU A 84 -6.35 7.67 -22.21
C LEU A 84 -7.23 8.92 -22.07
N LYS A 85 -7.98 9.29 -23.12
CA LYS A 85 -8.94 10.40 -23.05
C LYS A 85 -10.01 10.13 -21.99
N GLU A 86 -10.51 8.91 -21.92
CA GLU A 86 -11.50 8.48 -20.94
C GLU A 86 -10.98 8.60 -19.50
N MET A 87 -9.77 8.11 -19.24
CA MET A 87 -9.08 8.24 -17.95
C MET A 87 -8.87 9.70 -17.55
N ALA A 88 -8.36 10.53 -18.47
CA ALA A 88 -8.17 11.96 -18.23
C ALA A 88 -9.49 12.69 -17.94
N THR A 89 -10.56 12.34 -18.67
CA THR A 89 -11.90 12.92 -18.47
C THR A 89 -12.45 12.61 -17.07
N GLN A 90 -12.15 11.42 -16.53
CA GLN A 90 -12.52 11.05 -15.17
C GLN A 90 -11.55 11.55 -14.09
N GLY A 91 -10.63 12.46 -14.42
CA GLY A 91 -9.76 13.11 -13.44
C GLY A 91 -8.56 12.29 -12.99
N MET A 92 -8.16 11.25 -13.72
CA MET A 92 -6.90 10.54 -13.46
C MET A 92 -5.69 11.43 -13.77
N GLY A 93 -4.61 11.25 -13.02
CA GLY A 93 -3.33 11.98 -13.20
C GLY A 93 -2.31 11.25 -14.07
N GLY A 94 -2.49 9.95 -14.28
CA GLY A 94 -1.51 9.12 -14.97
C GLY A 94 -1.90 7.66 -15.06
N VAL A 95 -1.07 6.89 -15.77
CA VAL A 95 -1.26 5.46 -16.04
C VAL A 95 0.03 4.70 -15.79
N GLU A 96 -0.10 3.46 -15.32
CA GLU A 96 0.96 2.47 -15.39
C GLU A 96 0.65 1.48 -16.49
N ILE A 97 1.49 1.41 -17.52
CA ILE A 97 1.32 0.43 -18.60
C ILE A 97 2.01 -0.87 -18.20
N MET A 98 1.24 -1.95 -18.18
CA MET A 98 1.77 -3.29 -17.94
C MET A 98 1.28 -4.28 -18.98
N SER A 99 2.22 -4.77 -19.80
CA SER A 99 2.00 -5.88 -20.72
C SER A 99 1.85 -7.18 -19.96
N THR A 100 0.79 -7.93 -20.24
CA THR A 100 0.51 -9.22 -19.59
C THR A 100 0.17 -10.29 -20.64
N TRP A 101 -0.22 -11.46 -20.17
CA TRP A 101 -0.51 -12.63 -20.98
C TRP A 101 -1.59 -12.41 -22.07
N HIS A 102 -1.56 -13.21 -23.15
CA HIS A 102 -2.45 -13.08 -24.33
C HIS A 102 -3.89 -13.48 -24.04
N LEU A 103 -4.84 -12.55 -24.17
CA LEU A 103 -6.29 -12.77 -23.91
C LEU A 103 -7.08 -13.25 -25.11
N TYR A 104 -6.54 -13.02 -26.29
CA TYR A 104 -7.19 -13.20 -27.56
C TYR A 104 -6.35 -14.14 -28.42
N GLU A 105 -7.02 -14.98 -29.21
CA GLU A 105 -6.38 -15.91 -30.16
C GLU A 105 -5.60 -15.16 -31.25
N ARG A 106 -6.03 -13.94 -31.59
CA ARG A 106 -5.40 -13.08 -32.61
C ARG A 106 -5.23 -11.65 -32.10
N GLY A 107 -4.43 -10.87 -32.84
CA GLY A 107 -4.29 -9.43 -32.62
C GLY A 107 -3.35 -9.04 -31.48
N GLY A 108 -2.73 -10.02 -30.81
CA GLY A 108 -1.66 -9.77 -29.85
C GLY A 108 -0.36 -9.32 -30.52
N THR A 109 0.50 -8.66 -29.76
CA THR A 109 1.80 -8.17 -30.20
C THR A 109 2.86 -8.53 -29.15
N ASP A 110 3.96 -9.13 -29.58
CA ASP A 110 5.03 -9.55 -28.69
C ASP A 110 5.68 -8.37 -27.97
N TYR A 111 5.99 -8.57 -26.68
CA TYR A 111 6.66 -7.57 -25.86
C TYR A 111 8.02 -7.17 -26.47
N LEU A 112 8.29 -5.86 -26.47
CA LEU A 112 9.46 -5.19 -27.09
C LEU A 112 9.65 -5.39 -28.61
N SER A 113 8.68 -5.96 -29.32
CA SER A 113 8.65 -5.90 -30.79
C SER A 113 8.49 -4.46 -31.28
N ASP A 114 8.82 -4.19 -32.55
CA ASP A 114 8.67 -2.86 -33.13
C ASP A 114 7.22 -2.34 -33.07
N ALA A 115 6.24 -3.22 -33.21
CA ALA A 115 4.82 -2.90 -33.08
C ALA A 115 4.45 -2.53 -31.64
N HIS A 116 4.94 -3.26 -30.63
CA HIS A 116 4.73 -2.92 -29.22
C HIS A 116 5.39 -1.58 -28.87
N LEU A 117 6.64 -1.36 -29.31
CA LEU A 117 7.33 -0.09 -29.11
C LEU A 117 6.59 1.08 -29.80
N ALA A 118 5.94 0.84 -30.93
CA ALA A 118 5.09 1.84 -31.58
C ALA A 118 3.81 2.15 -30.77
N GLN A 119 3.17 1.14 -30.17
CA GLN A 119 2.04 1.33 -29.25
C GLN A 119 2.46 2.16 -28.03
N LEU A 120 3.60 1.85 -27.39
CA LEU A 120 4.13 2.62 -26.26
C LEU A 120 4.41 4.07 -26.65
N LYS A 121 5.10 4.30 -27.78
CA LYS A 121 5.37 5.65 -28.31
C LYS A 121 4.08 6.45 -28.52
N HIS A 122 3.02 5.82 -29.01
CA HIS A 122 1.72 6.45 -29.22
C HIS A 122 1.03 6.77 -27.89
N ALA A 123 1.01 5.81 -26.95
CA ALA A 123 0.44 6.00 -25.62
C ALA A 123 1.11 7.17 -24.88
N VAL A 124 2.45 7.25 -24.91
CA VAL A 124 3.23 8.33 -24.29
C VAL A 124 2.92 9.68 -24.94
N ARG A 125 2.85 9.75 -26.28
CA ARG A 125 2.47 10.98 -26.98
C ARG A 125 1.06 11.46 -26.60
N GLU A 126 0.10 10.55 -26.54
CA GLU A 126 -1.28 10.90 -26.17
C GLU A 126 -1.41 11.28 -24.70
N ALA A 127 -0.69 10.59 -23.81
CA ALA A 127 -0.60 10.94 -22.40
C ALA A 127 -0.04 12.37 -22.23
N LYS A 128 1.04 12.70 -22.93
CA LYS A 128 1.60 14.07 -22.96
C LYS A 128 0.59 15.11 -23.44
N ARG A 129 -0.16 14.80 -24.50
CA ARG A 129 -1.22 15.69 -25.03
C ARG A 129 -2.37 15.91 -24.03
N LEU A 130 -2.64 14.90 -23.20
CA LEU A 130 -3.72 14.90 -22.20
C LEU A 130 -3.26 15.33 -20.79
N ASP A 131 -1.99 15.72 -20.64
CA ASP A 131 -1.38 16.04 -19.34
C ASP A 131 -1.47 14.87 -18.33
N LEU A 132 -1.09 13.68 -18.76
CA LEU A 132 -1.01 12.46 -17.95
C LEU A 132 0.45 12.01 -17.74
N GLU A 133 0.76 11.52 -16.54
CA GLU A 133 2.02 10.80 -16.26
C GLU A 133 1.93 9.35 -16.76
N VAL A 134 3.07 8.80 -17.18
CA VAL A 134 3.19 7.40 -17.60
C VAL A 134 4.26 6.72 -16.77
N SER A 135 3.93 5.58 -16.19
CA SER A 135 4.91 4.63 -15.67
C SER A 135 4.88 3.33 -16.47
N LEU A 136 6.01 2.66 -16.56
CA LEU A 136 6.12 1.37 -17.26
C LEU A 136 6.59 0.29 -16.29
N THR A 137 5.97 -0.88 -16.31
CA THR A 137 6.54 -2.05 -15.62
C THR A 137 7.89 -2.42 -16.23
N PHE A 138 8.87 -2.74 -15.40
CA PHE A 138 10.25 -3.04 -15.82
C PHE A 138 10.41 -4.48 -16.31
N GLY A 139 9.69 -4.79 -17.40
CA GLY A 139 9.50 -6.12 -17.97
C GLY A 139 8.03 -6.34 -18.36
N ALA A 140 7.75 -7.47 -19.01
CA ALA A 140 6.37 -7.94 -19.15
C ALA A 140 5.94 -8.65 -17.86
N GLY A 141 4.76 -8.33 -17.34
CA GLY A 141 4.29 -8.87 -16.06
C GLY A 141 5.30 -8.67 -14.90
N TRP A 142 5.32 -9.62 -13.98
CA TRP A 142 6.18 -9.66 -12.80
C TRP A 142 6.58 -11.11 -12.45
N SER A 143 7.71 -11.38 -11.82
CA SER A 143 8.82 -10.48 -11.52
C SER A 143 9.73 -10.27 -12.76
N PHE A 144 10.91 -9.67 -12.58
CA PHE A 144 11.86 -9.43 -13.68
C PHE A 144 12.22 -10.74 -14.40
N GLY A 145 11.91 -10.79 -15.69
CA GLY A 145 12.08 -11.97 -16.51
C GLY A 145 11.82 -11.68 -17.98
N GLY A 146 12.21 -12.63 -18.82
CA GLY A 146 12.03 -12.55 -20.26
C GLY A 146 12.90 -13.54 -21.02
N PRO A 147 12.65 -13.73 -22.33
CA PRO A 147 13.35 -14.72 -23.15
C PRO A 147 14.85 -14.43 -23.31
N TRP A 148 15.32 -13.23 -22.97
CA TRP A 148 16.74 -12.86 -22.97
C TRP A 148 17.50 -13.30 -21.70
N VAL A 149 16.82 -13.90 -20.71
CA VAL A 149 17.46 -14.43 -19.50
C VAL A 149 18.08 -15.80 -19.80
N GLY A 150 19.39 -15.81 -20.06
CA GLY A 150 20.17 -17.02 -20.32
C GLY A 150 20.34 -17.91 -19.08
N PRO A 151 20.72 -19.20 -19.24
CA PRO A 151 20.83 -20.18 -18.14
C PRO A 151 21.58 -19.68 -16.90
N ASP A 152 22.75 -19.07 -17.08
CA ASP A 152 23.58 -18.57 -15.96
C ASP A 152 22.89 -17.48 -15.13
N ASP A 153 21.97 -16.74 -15.75
CA ASP A 153 21.23 -15.62 -15.17
C ASP A 153 19.89 -16.01 -14.58
N ARG A 154 19.48 -17.28 -14.67
CA ARG A 154 18.20 -17.73 -14.11
C ARG A 154 18.26 -17.85 -12.60
N SER A 155 17.13 -17.56 -11.95
CA SER A 155 16.94 -17.70 -10.51
C SER A 155 17.22 -19.13 -10.04
N LYS A 156 17.86 -19.25 -8.87
CA LYS A 156 18.34 -20.52 -8.31
C LYS A 156 17.90 -20.69 -6.86
N CYS A 157 17.82 -21.94 -6.44
CA CYS A 157 17.58 -22.34 -5.06
C CYS A 157 18.49 -23.50 -4.67
N LEU A 158 18.74 -23.60 -3.36
CA LEU A 158 19.43 -24.72 -2.73
C LEU A 158 18.40 -25.69 -2.17
N ALA A 159 18.43 -26.93 -2.65
CA ALA A 159 17.63 -28.03 -2.14
C ALA A 159 18.46 -28.95 -1.25
N GLN A 160 17.81 -29.59 -0.28
CA GLN A 160 18.41 -30.67 0.49
C GLN A 160 17.78 -32.02 0.16
N THR A 161 18.58 -33.08 0.23
CA THR A 161 18.13 -34.47 0.30
C THR A 161 18.94 -35.19 1.37
N PHE A 162 18.48 -36.34 1.84
CA PHE A 162 19.26 -37.16 2.76
C PHE A 162 19.00 -38.64 2.61
N THR A 163 19.96 -39.45 3.06
CA THR A 163 19.83 -40.89 3.26
C THR A 163 20.46 -41.29 4.59
N ASP A 164 19.93 -42.33 5.22
CA ASP A 164 20.50 -42.90 6.44
C ASP A 164 21.47 -44.04 6.06
N VAL A 165 22.62 -44.11 6.75
CA VAL A 165 23.72 -45.04 6.50
C VAL A 165 24.14 -45.66 7.84
N ALA A 166 24.31 -46.98 7.87
CA ALA A 166 24.83 -47.68 9.06
C ALA A 166 26.37 -47.69 9.06
N GLY A 167 26.97 -47.71 10.24
CA GLY A 167 28.42 -47.80 10.39
C GLY A 167 28.99 -49.03 9.69
N GLY A 168 30.16 -48.85 9.06
CA GLY A 168 30.81 -49.85 8.19
C GLY A 168 30.24 -49.93 6.77
N GLN A 169 29.13 -49.25 6.46
CA GLN A 169 28.64 -49.15 5.08
C GLN A 169 29.41 -48.07 4.31
N ARG A 170 29.73 -48.37 3.06
CA ARG A 170 30.28 -47.40 2.11
C ARG A 170 29.15 -46.60 1.47
N LEU A 171 29.30 -45.28 1.45
CA LEU A 171 28.39 -44.38 0.76
C LEU A 171 28.47 -44.63 -0.75
N THR A 172 27.32 -44.87 -1.37
CA THR A 172 27.19 -44.89 -2.83
C THR A 172 27.33 -43.48 -3.39
N PRO A 173 28.02 -43.28 -4.53
CA PRO A 173 28.19 -41.96 -5.14
C PRO A 173 26.86 -41.36 -5.65
N GLU A 174 25.83 -42.19 -5.82
CA GLU A 174 24.47 -41.76 -6.15
C GLU A 174 23.69 -41.40 -4.88
N LEU A 175 23.73 -40.12 -4.51
CA LEU A 175 22.85 -39.58 -3.47
C LEU A 175 21.44 -39.31 -4.05
N PRO A 176 20.38 -39.34 -3.21
CA PRO A 176 19.05 -38.96 -3.64
C PRO A 176 19.07 -37.55 -4.25
N ARG A 177 18.46 -37.37 -5.42
CA ARG A 177 18.29 -36.05 -6.05
C ARG A 177 16.99 -35.41 -5.61
N TYR A 178 16.94 -34.09 -5.54
CA TYR A 178 15.72 -33.38 -5.17
C TYR A 178 14.62 -33.59 -6.22
N GLN A 179 13.42 -33.89 -5.75
CA GLN A 179 12.22 -33.99 -6.56
C GLN A 179 11.16 -33.09 -5.94
N ALA A 180 10.74 -32.05 -6.68
CA ALA A 180 9.76 -31.11 -6.17
C ALA A 180 8.44 -31.83 -5.88
N PRO A 181 7.87 -31.74 -4.65
CA PRO A 181 6.58 -32.34 -4.37
C PRO A 181 5.49 -31.71 -5.24
N LYS A 182 4.42 -32.46 -5.53
CA LYS A 182 3.26 -31.93 -6.25
C LYS A 182 2.56 -30.90 -5.37
N VAL A 183 2.71 -29.60 -5.65
CA VAL A 183 2.12 -28.49 -4.88
C VAL A 183 1.41 -27.51 -5.80
N THR A 184 0.11 -27.33 -5.61
CA THR A 184 -0.78 -26.60 -6.52
C THR A 184 -0.33 -25.16 -6.80
N LEU A 185 -0.01 -24.34 -5.79
CA LEU A 185 0.24 -22.91 -5.99
C LEU A 185 1.53 -22.59 -6.77
N ILE A 186 2.58 -23.40 -6.61
CA ILE A 186 3.90 -23.18 -7.24
C ILE A 186 3.89 -23.67 -8.70
N HIS A 187 3.05 -24.66 -9.02
CA HIS A 187 2.90 -25.16 -10.39
C HIS A 187 2.38 -24.09 -11.36
N HIS A 188 1.78 -22.99 -10.91
CA HIS A 188 1.26 -21.96 -11.82
C HIS A 188 2.33 -21.02 -12.38
N VAL A 189 3.49 -20.94 -11.74
CA VAL A 189 4.59 -20.04 -12.18
C VAL A 189 5.86 -20.78 -12.53
N VAL A 190 5.89 -22.10 -12.33
CA VAL A 190 7.04 -22.95 -12.65
C VAL A 190 6.76 -23.72 -13.94
N ASP A 191 7.72 -23.65 -14.84
CA ASP A 191 7.72 -24.39 -16.10
C ASP A 191 7.42 -25.89 -15.86
N PRO A 192 6.49 -26.51 -16.62
CA PRO A 192 6.12 -27.91 -16.48
C PRO A 192 7.28 -28.91 -16.45
N SER A 193 8.37 -28.65 -17.19
CA SER A 193 9.55 -29.52 -17.24
C SER A 193 10.31 -29.60 -15.91
N PHE A 194 10.12 -28.63 -15.01
CA PHE A 194 10.75 -28.60 -13.70
C PHE A 194 9.90 -29.27 -12.60
N ARG A 195 8.71 -29.81 -12.92
CA ARG A 195 7.74 -30.34 -11.94
C ARG A 195 7.98 -31.84 -11.66
N GLY A 196 8.10 -32.20 -10.39
CA GLY A 196 8.05 -33.60 -9.94
C GLY A 196 9.24 -34.48 -10.33
N GLN A 197 10.31 -33.92 -10.89
CA GLN A 197 11.49 -34.67 -11.36
C GLN A 197 12.80 -33.95 -11.00
N ALA A 198 13.86 -34.74 -10.82
CA ALA A 198 15.24 -34.24 -10.79
C ALA A 198 15.61 -33.64 -12.15
N GLN A 199 16.55 -32.71 -12.21
CA GLN A 199 16.95 -32.06 -13.46
C GLN A 199 18.42 -32.34 -13.72
N ASP A 200 18.83 -32.57 -14.97
CA ASP A 200 20.23 -32.88 -15.28
C ASP A 200 21.18 -31.71 -14.99
N GLU A 201 20.67 -30.49 -14.96
CA GLU A 201 21.38 -29.28 -14.59
C GLU A 201 21.59 -29.11 -13.07
N ASP A 202 20.95 -29.93 -12.23
CA ASP A 202 21.09 -29.88 -10.78
C ASP A 202 22.54 -30.20 -10.37
N SER A 203 23.20 -29.28 -9.65
CA SER A 203 24.62 -29.40 -9.27
C SER A 203 24.78 -29.65 -7.76
N LEU A 204 25.50 -30.71 -7.37
CA LEU A 204 25.80 -31.00 -5.97
C LEU A 204 26.87 -30.03 -5.43
N LEU A 205 26.51 -29.22 -4.44
CA LEU A 205 27.40 -28.20 -3.84
C LEU A 205 28.09 -28.67 -2.57
N ALA A 206 27.44 -29.52 -1.77
CA ALA A 206 28.00 -30.02 -0.52
C ALA A 206 27.36 -31.35 -0.13
N VAL A 207 28.13 -32.17 0.60
CA VAL A 207 27.65 -33.38 1.26
C VAL A 207 28.05 -33.31 2.72
N VAL A 208 27.10 -33.55 3.62
CA VAL A 208 27.31 -33.43 5.07
C VAL A 208 26.81 -34.68 5.77
N ALA A 209 27.70 -35.40 6.45
CA ALA A 209 27.35 -36.55 7.27
C ALA A 209 27.16 -36.12 8.73
N VAL A 210 26.04 -36.52 9.34
CA VAL A 210 25.66 -36.19 10.72
C VAL A 210 25.43 -37.49 11.50
N PRO A 211 26.12 -37.72 12.63
CA PRO A 211 25.92 -38.93 13.41
C PRO A 211 24.64 -38.84 14.25
N ALA A 212 24.10 -39.99 14.63
CA ALA A 212 23.00 -40.08 15.59
C ALA A 212 23.51 -39.93 17.03
N LYS A 213 22.69 -39.31 17.87
CA LYS A 213 22.85 -39.26 19.34
C LYS A 213 21.53 -39.71 19.97
N GLY A 214 21.47 -40.99 20.32
CA GLY A 214 20.21 -41.66 20.65
C GLY A 214 19.25 -41.65 19.45
N ASP A 215 18.03 -41.18 19.66
CA ASP A 215 17.00 -41.06 18.61
C ASP A 215 17.08 -39.76 17.80
N ALA A 216 17.98 -38.84 18.15
CA ALA A 216 18.17 -37.56 17.46
C ALA A 216 19.47 -37.55 16.61
N TRP A 217 19.65 -36.48 15.83
CA TRP A 217 20.87 -36.24 15.04
C TRP A 217 21.77 -35.21 15.74
N ASP A 218 23.07 -35.49 15.85
CA ASP A 218 24.05 -34.61 16.50
C ASP A 218 24.71 -33.68 15.48
N PHE A 219 24.00 -32.61 15.13
CA PHE A 219 24.47 -31.60 14.17
C PHE A 219 25.78 -30.90 14.60
N ALA A 220 26.13 -30.92 15.89
CA ALA A 220 27.41 -30.40 16.36
C ALA A 220 28.61 -31.24 15.89
N GLN A 221 28.37 -32.50 15.50
CA GLN A 221 29.37 -33.41 14.92
C GLN A 221 29.17 -33.61 13.41
N ALA A 222 28.64 -32.60 12.71
CA ALA A 222 28.50 -32.64 11.26
C ALA A 222 29.88 -32.63 10.56
N HIS A 223 30.07 -33.54 9.60
CA HIS A 223 31.30 -33.67 8.81
C HIS A 223 31.03 -33.44 7.33
N VAL A 224 31.78 -32.53 6.70
CA VAL A 224 31.70 -32.31 5.25
C VAL A 224 32.45 -33.42 4.53
N LEU A 225 31.78 -34.12 3.62
CA LEU A 225 32.41 -35.12 2.77
C LEU A 225 32.97 -34.46 1.50
N PRO A 226 34.20 -34.79 1.07
CA PRO A 226 34.81 -34.19 -0.10
C PRO A 226 34.11 -34.63 -1.39
N LEU A 227 34.00 -33.70 -2.33
CA LEU A 227 33.53 -33.96 -3.69
C LEU A 227 34.71 -34.24 -4.63
N ALA A 228 34.50 -35.09 -5.62
CA ALA A 228 35.39 -35.28 -6.76
C ALA A 228 35.13 -34.22 -7.84
N GLU A 229 36.02 -34.16 -8.83
CA GLU A 229 35.83 -33.32 -10.01
C GLU A 229 34.54 -33.76 -10.75
N GLY A 230 33.67 -32.81 -11.09
CA GLY A 230 32.33 -33.09 -11.63
C GLY A 230 31.22 -33.24 -10.58
N GLY A 231 31.49 -33.05 -9.29
CA GLY A 231 30.44 -32.90 -8.27
C GLY A 231 29.88 -34.21 -7.71
N THR A 232 30.65 -35.31 -7.75
CA THR A 232 30.25 -36.59 -7.11
C THR A 232 30.88 -36.72 -5.73
N PRO A 233 30.18 -37.33 -4.73
CA PRO A 233 30.79 -37.63 -3.44
C PRO A 233 31.96 -38.60 -3.63
N ARG A 234 33.11 -38.33 -2.98
CA ARG A 234 34.19 -39.32 -2.91
C ARG A 234 33.74 -40.52 -2.05
N PRO A 235 34.26 -41.74 -2.30
CA PRO A 235 33.98 -42.88 -1.46
C PRO A 235 34.27 -42.58 0.02
N TRP A 236 33.28 -42.83 0.87
CA TRP A 236 33.36 -42.62 2.31
C TRP A 236 32.76 -43.83 3.02
N GLU A 237 33.44 -44.33 4.04
CA GLU A 237 32.96 -45.42 4.88
C GLU A 237 32.49 -44.84 6.22
N ALA A 238 31.22 -45.10 6.57
CA ALA A 238 30.63 -44.55 7.76
C ALA A 238 31.31 -45.12 9.02
N PRO A 239 31.78 -44.29 9.97
CA PRO A 239 32.26 -44.79 11.26
C PRO A 239 31.18 -45.56 12.02
N PRO A 240 31.53 -46.36 13.05
CA PRO A 240 30.54 -47.08 13.87
C PRO A 240 29.42 -46.16 14.36
N GLY A 241 28.17 -46.62 14.25
CA GLY A 241 26.97 -45.86 14.63
C GLY A 241 25.96 -45.72 13.49
N ARG A 242 24.96 -44.84 13.66
CA ARG A 242 24.00 -44.49 12.62
C ARG A 242 24.30 -43.07 12.13
N TRP A 243 24.29 -42.87 10.82
CA TRP A 243 24.61 -41.61 10.18
C TRP A 243 23.48 -41.18 9.25
N ARG A 244 23.25 -39.87 9.16
CA ARG A 244 22.44 -39.26 8.10
C ARG A 244 23.36 -38.46 7.20
N VAL A 245 23.34 -38.77 5.90
CA VAL A 245 24.15 -38.09 4.89
C VAL A 245 23.24 -37.19 4.08
N PHE A 246 23.45 -35.88 4.18
CA PHE A 246 22.73 -34.85 3.45
C PHE A 246 23.45 -34.50 2.15
N GLY A 247 22.71 -34.36 1.06
CA GLY A 247 23.16 -33.79 -0.21
C GLY A 247 22.51 -32.43 -0.45
N TYR A 248 23.32 -31.41 -0.78
CA TYR A 248 22.85 -30.04 -1.03
C TYR A 248 23.01 -29.68 -2.51
N TRP A 249 21.89 -29.48 -3.20
CA TRP A 249 21.82 -29.35 -4.64
C TRP A 249 21.43 -27.94 -5.06
N LEU A 250 22.26 -27.30 -5.90
CA LEU A 250 21.88 -26.09 -6.61
C LEU A 250 20.97 -26.45 -7.78
N ARG A 251 19.83 -25.76 -7.85
CA ARG A 251 18.81 -26.00 -8.86
C ARG A 251 18.23 -24.69 -9.35
N TYR A 252 17.85 -24.63 -10.63
CA TYR A 252 17.02 -23.52 -11.11
C TYR A 252 15.63 -23.59 -10.49
N THR A 253 15.06 -22.45 -10.12
CA THR A 253 13.67 -22.44 -9.64
C THR A 253 12.69 -22.89 -10.72
N GLY A 254 13.07 -22.77 -12.00
CA GLY A 254 12.19 -23.03 -13.14
C GLY A 254 11.07 -21.99 -13.27
N GLN A 255 11.15 -20.90 -12.52
CA GLN A 255 10.11 -19.88 -12.48
C GLN A 255 10.10 -19.03 -13.75
N GLU A 256 8.92 -18.83 -14.32
CA GLU A 256 8.62 -17.87 -15.38
C GLU A 256 7.90 -16.65 -14.77
N ASN A 257 8.05 -15.49 -15.39
CA ASN A 257 7.32 -14.29 -14.99
C ASN A 257 5.81 -14.44 -15.31
N SER A 258 4.95 -13.56 -14.81
CA SER A 258 3.48 -13.65 -14.95
C SER A 258 2.96 -13.43 -16.38
N ALA A 259 3.85 -13.16 -17.34
CA ALA A 259 3.53 -12.99 -18.75
C ALA A 259 3.96 -14.23 -19.57
N GLN A 260 3.58 -15.42 -19.09
CA GLN A 260 4.12 -16.75 -19.46
C GLN A 260 3.85 -17.20 -20.91
N ASP A 261 3.05 -16.49 -21.70
CA ASP A 261 2.56 -16.96 -23.00
C ASP A 261 2.99 -16.10 -24.20
N PHE A 262 3.88 -15.12 -24.00
CA PHE A 262 4.60 -14.50 -25.10
C PHE A 262 5.56 -15.53 -25.75
N ALA A 263 5.93 -15.32 -27.02
CA ALA A 263 6.79 -16.28 -27.74
C ALA A 263 8.18 -16.44 -27.08
N GLY A 264 8.49 -17.66 -26.60
CA GLY A 264 9.71 -18.01 -25.86
C GLY A 264 9.43 -18.30 -24.39
N ARG A 265 10.37 -18.92 -23.65
CA ARG A 265 10.19 -19.14 -22.19
C ARG A 265 10.67 -17.90 -21.42
N HIS A 266 9.86 -17.39 -20.50
CA HIS A 266 10.09 -16.10 -19.82
C HIS A 266 10.69 -16.28 -18.43
N PHE A 267 11.90 -16.87 -18.36
CA PHE A 267 12.54 -17.18 -17.07
C PHE A 267 12.84 -15.94 -16.22
N VAL A 268 12.64 -16.07 -14.92
CA VAL A 268 12.95 -15.05 -13.92
C VAL A 268 14.47 -14.95 -13.70
N VAL A 269 14.97 -13.72 -13.64
CA VAL A 269 16.40 -13.42 -13.39
C VAL A 269 16.81 -13.80 -11.96
N ASP A 270 18.08 -14.16 -11.76
CA ASP A 270 18.70 -14.35 -10.46
C ASP A 270 18.85 -12.99 -9.75
N HIS A 271 17.84 -12.64 -8.94
CA HIS A 271 17.78 -11.40 -8.17
C HIS A 271 18.79 -11.35 -7.02
N LEU A 272 19.56 -12.41 -6.79
CA LEU A 272 20.65 -12.43 -5.81
C LEU A 272 22.02 -12.27 -6.48
N ASN A 273 22.09 -12.39 -7.82
CA ASN A 273 23.30 -12.21 -8.59
C ASN A 273 23.36 -10.80 -9.21
N PRO A 274 24.21 -9.89 -8.71
CA PRO A 274 24.27 -8.52 -9.20
C PRO A 274 24.66 -8.40 -10.68
N LYS A 275 25.40 -9.38 -11.23
CA LYS A 275 25.78 -9.38 -12.64
C LYS A 275 24.63 -9.80 -13.55
N ALA A 276 23.74 -10.67 -13.07
CA ALA A 276 22.54 -11.08 -13.79
C ALA A 276 21.56 -9.91 -13.91
N VAL A 277 21.31 -9.23 -12.79
CA VAL A 277 20.48 -8.01 -12.74
C VAL A 277 21.04 -6.92 -13.64
N GLU A 278 22.35 -6.68 -13.62
CA GLU A 278 22.99 -5.69 -14.50
C GLU A 278 22.75 -5.99 -15.99
N ARG A 279 22.92 -7.25 -16.43
CA ARG A 279 22.67 -7.67 -17.82
C ARG A 279 21.20 -7.51 -18.19
N TYR A 280 20.29 -7.93 -17.31
CA TYR A 280 18.85 -7.78 -17.49
C TYR A 280 18.47 -6.30 -17.64
N SER A 281 18.91 -5.45 -16.71
CA SER A 281 18.62 -4.02 -16.72
C SER A 281 19.16 -3.34 -17.97
N ARG A 282 20.40 -3.64 -18.38
CA ARG A 282 21.00 -3.10 -19.60
C ARG A 282 20.17 -3.43 -20.84
N HIS A 283 19.77 -4.69 -21.00
CA HIS A 283 18.97 -5.12 -22.15
C HIS A 283 17.67 -4.32 -22.28
N LEU A 284 16.92 -4.19 -21.18
CA LEU A 284 15.65 -3.46 -21.17
C LEU A 284 15.86 -1.96 -21.38
N VAL A 285 16.80 -1.36 -20.66
CA VAL A 285 17.09 0.08 -20.75
C VAL A 285 17.51 0.45 -22.17
N ASP A 286 18.41 -0.29 -22.81
CA ASP A 286 18.87 0.01 -24.17
C ASP A 286 17.70 0.03 -25.18
N LYS A 287 16.78 -0.93 -25.06
CA LYS A 287 15.58 -1.01 -25.91
C LYS A 287 14.61 0.15 -25.66
N LEU A 288 14.32 0.43 -24.39
CA LEU A 288 13.36 1.48 -23.99
C LEU A 288 13.90 2.89 -24.28
N VAL A 289 15.19 3.15 -24.04
CA VAL A 289 15.84 4.41 -24.40
C VAL A 289 15.81 4.62 -25.92
N GLY A 290 16.12 3.59 -26.70
CA GLY A 290 16.04 3.67 -28.17
C GLY A 290 14.64 4.00 -28.70
N ALA A 291 13.59 3.60 -27.98
CA ALA A 291 12.21 3.85 -28.36
C ALA A 291 11.60 5.14 -27.78
N LEU A 292 11.91 5.49 -26.54
CA LEU A 292 11.17 6.48 -25.75
C LEU A 292 12.05 7.61 -25.19
N GLY A 293 13.34 7.63 -25.55
CA GLY A 293 14.38 8.53 -25.00
C GLY A 293 13.93 9.97 -24.70
N PRO A 294 13.31 10.71 -25.63
CA PRO A 294 12.90 12.10 -25.40
C PRO A 294 11.80 12.30 -24.34
N ASP A 295 11.08 11.25 -23.96
CA ASP A 295 9.97 11.33 -22.99
C ASP A 295 10.35 10.75 -21.61
N LEU A 296 11.51 10.09 -21.49
CA LEU A 296 12.05 9.58 -20.22
C LEU A 296 12.41 10.73 -19.27
N GLY A 297 11.94 10.66 -18.03
CA GLY A 297 12.09 11.72 -17.02
C GLY A 297 11.17 12.93 -17.22
N HIS A 298 10.31 12.89 -18.24
CA HIS A 298 9.34 13.92 -18.56
C HIS A 298 7.91 13.38 -18.47
N THR A 299 7.40 12.81 -19.56
CA THR A 299 6.07 12.16 -19.59
C THR A 299 6.16 10.81 -18.87
N ILE A 300 7.26 10.08 -19.09
CA ILE A 300 7.55 8.84 -18.39
C ILE A 300 8.27 9.18 -17.09
N ASP A 301 7.55 9.12 -15.98
CA ASP A 301 8.04 9.57 -14.67
C ASP A 301 8.84 8.47 -13.96
N SER A 302 8.41 7.21 -14.14
CA SER A 302 8.93 6.09 -13.38
C SER A 302 8.90 4.76 -14.13
N PHE A 303 9.86 3.90 -13.79
CA PHE A 303 9.75 2.47 -14.05
C PHE A 303 9.34 1.77 -12.76
N PHE A 304 8.44 0.82 -12.91
CA PHE A 304 7.82 0.10 -11.82
C PHE A 304 8.35 -1.33 -11.72
N CYS A 305 8.85 -1.69 -10.55
CA CYS A 305 9.01 -3.06 -10.13
C CYS A 305 7.83 -3.43 -9.24
N ASP A 306 7.02 -4.34 -9.75
CA ASP A 306 5.93 -4.91 -8.97
C ASP A 306 6.44 -5.71 -7.78
N SER A 307 5.49 -6.16 -6.98
CA SER A 307 5.67 -7.10 -5.88
C SER A 307 6.60 -8.27 -6.30
N PHE A 308 7.66 -8.50 -5.51
CA PHE A 308 8.65 -9.55 -5.79
C PHE A 308 8.09 -10.93 -5.45
N GLU A 309 7.32 -11.51 -6.37
CA GLU A 309 6.80 -12.88 -6.27
C GLU A 309 7.84 -13.95 -6.65
N ILE A 310 9.05 -13.86 -6.11
CA ILE A 310 10.12 -14.83 -6.42
C ILE A 310 9.94 -16.05 -5.52
N VAL A 311 9.35 -17.11 -6.06
CA VAL A 311 8.96 -18.28 -5.29
C VAL A 311 10.03 -19.38 -5.43
N PRO A 312 10.75 -19.74 -4.35
CA PRO A 312 11.61 -20.91 -4.37
C PRO A 312 10.76 -22.19 -4.48
N LEU A 313 11.37 -23.27 -4.96
CA LEU A 313 10.73 -24.58 -4.95
C LEU A 313 10.44 -25.03 -3.50
N PRO A 314 9.44 -25.91 -3.25
CA PRO A 314 9.10 -26.37 -1.91
C PRO A 314 10.33 -26.87 -1.14
N GLU A 315 10.47 -26.45 0.11
CA GLU A 315 11.59 -26.88 0.99
C GLU A 315 12.99 -26.51 0.45
N THR A 316 13.10 -25.49 -0.42
CA THR A 316 14.39 -24.99 -0.93
C THR A 316 14.64 -23.53 -0.53
N VAL A 317 15.91 -23.13 -0.41
CA VAL A 317 16.30 -21.76 -0.05
C VAL A 317 16.72 -21.00 -1.30
N LEU A 318 16.25 -19.77 -1.54
CA LEU A 318 16.80 -18.95 -2.63
C LEU A 318 18.32 -18.82 -2.49
N TRP A 319 19.06 -19.00 -3.59
CA TRP A 319 20.49 -19.20 -3.52
C TRP A 319 21.23 -18.53 -4.66
N THR A 320 22.49 -18.16 -4.40
CA THR A 320 23.46 -17.77 -5.42
C THR A 320 24.85 -18.24 -5.01
N ASN A 321 25.71 -18.50 -6.00
CA ASN A 321 26.93 -19.30 -5.81
C ASN A 321 28.01 -18.63 -4.95
N ASP A 322 27.96 -17.32 -4.76
CA ASP A 322 28.92 -16.58 -3.94
C ASP A 322 28.58 -16.59 -2.43
N LEU A 323 27.44 -17.15 -2.02
CA LEU A 323 27.01 -17.15 -0.61
C LEU A 323 27.94 -17.91 0.33
N PHE A 324 28.58 -19.00 -0.11
CA PHE A 324 29.55 -19.71 0.73
C PHE A 324 30.75 -18.83 1.07
N GLN A 325 31.32 -18.19 0.05
CA GLN A 325 32.45 -17.27 0.23
C GLN A 325 32.03 -16.07 1.08
N ALA A 326 30.89 -15.45 0.79
CA ALA A 326 30.39 -14.31 1.54
C ALA A 326 30.13 -14.63 3.02
N PHE A 327 29.65 -15.85 3.32
CA PHE A 327 29.46 -16.30 4.70
C PHE A 327 30.80 -16.42 5.44
N THR A 328 31.80 -17.04 4.82
CA THR A 328 33.12 -17.22 5.44
C THR A 328 33.85 -15.90 5.65
N GLU A 329 33.82 -14.99 4.67
CA GLU A 329 34.42 -13.66 4.79
C GLU A 329 33.81 -12.86 5.94
N ARG A 330 32.51 -13.02 6.19
CA ARG A 330 31.75 -12.28 7.19
C ARG A 330 31.85 -12.86 8.60
N THR A 331 31.81 -14.19 8.72
CA THR A 331 31.67 -14.89 10.01
C THR A 331 32.95 -15.57 10.46
N GLY A 332 33.93 -15.74 9.56
CA GLY A 332 35.11 -16.57 9.79
C GLY A 332 34.83 -18.07 9.82
N LYS A 333 33.59 -18.50 9.57
CA LYS A 333 33.16 -19.91 9.63
C LYS A 333 32.88 -20.47 8.23
N ASP A 334 33.04 -21.77 8.07
CA ASP A 334 32.58 -22.48 6.88
C ASP A 334 31.08 -22.78 7.02
N LEU A 335 30.27 -22.36 6.04
CA LEU A 335 28.83 -22.62 6.05
C LEU A 335 28.50 -24.09 5.73
N ARG A 336 29.38 -24.80 5.00
CA ARG A 336 29.12 -26.19 4.56
C ARG A 336 28.74 -27.15 5.69
N PRO A 337 29.48 -27.26 6.81
CA PRO A 337 29.07 -28.11 7.94
C PRO A 337 27.80 -27.60 8.63
N LEU A 338 27.46 -26.31 8.47
CA LEU A 338 26.33 -25.65 9.13
C LEU A 338 25.05 -25.67 8.29
N LEU A 339 25.10 -26.11 7.02
CA LEU A 339 23.92 -26.19 6.14
C LEU A 339 22.71 -26.91 6.75
N PRO A 340 22.86 -28.01 7.53
CA PRO A 340 21.70 -28.67 8.13
C PRO A 340 20.87 -27.76 9.04
N HIS A 341 21.50 -26.77 9.70
CA HIS A 341 20.81 -25.83 10.60
C HIS A 341 19.81 -24.93 9.87
N LEU A 342 19.92 -24.81 8.55
CA LEU A 342 18.91 -24.11 7.76
C LEU A 342 17.58 -24.85 7.89
N TRP A 343 17.51 -26.15 7.64
CA TRP A 343 16.25 -26.92 7.66
C TRP A 343 15.90 -27.53 9.02
N HIS A 344 16.90 -27.88 9.82
CA HIS A 344 16.75 -28.63 11.06
C HIS A 344 17.12 -27.79 12.26
N ASP A 345 16.54 -28.09 13.42
CA ASP A 345 17.04 -27.56 14.68
C ASP A 345 18.24 -28.40 15.14
N GLY A 346 19.44 -27.83 14.94
CA GLY A 346 20.70 -28.43 15.36
C GLY A 346 21.24 -27.92 16.70
N GLY A 347 20.41 -27.30 17.53
CA GLY A 347 20.81 -26.77 18.83
C GLY A 347 21.33 -25.33 18.79
N ALA A 348 22.35 -25.03 19.59
CA ALA A 348 22.77 -23.66 19.92
C ALA A 348 23.11 -22.77 18.72
N GLU A 349 23.65 -23.35 17.64
CA GLU A 349 24.10 -22.64 16.45
C GLU A 349 22.96 -22.29 15.47
N THR A 350 21.79 -22.93 15.61
CA THR A 350 20.70 -22.86 14.62
C THR A 350 20.23 -21.43 14.35
N ALA A 351 19.98 -20.67 15.42
CA ALA A 351 19.49 -19.30 15.32
C ALA A 351 20.53 -18.38 14.64
N ALA A 352 21.81 -18.54 14.98
CA ALA A 352 22.90 -17.75 14.43
C ALA A 352 23.10 -18.00 12.93
N VAL A 353 23.12 -19.29 12.52
CA VAL A 353 23.25 -19.68 11.10
C VAL A 353 22.08 -19.13 10.27
N ARG A 354 20.84 -19.32 10.73
CA ARG A 354 19.64 -18.81 10.05
C ARG A 354 19.66 -17.30 9.92
N PHE A 355 20.02 -16.59 10.99
CA PHE A 355 20.11 -15.14 10.97
C PHE A 355 21.13 -14.64 9.93
N GLU A 356 22.35 -15.19 9.94
CA GLU A 356 23.41 -14.74 9.03
C GLU A 356 23.09 -15.03 7.56
N VAL A 357 22.52 -16.20 7.25
CA VAL A 357 22.08 -16.51 5.88
C VAL A 357 20.95 -15.60 5.44
N ASN A 358 19.92 -15.40 6.28
CA ASN A 358 18.82 -14.48 5.98
C ASN A 358 19.31 -13.04 5.74
N ARG A 359 20.29 -12.58 6.52
CA ARG A 359 20.88 -11.25 6.41
C ARG A 359 21.63 -11.06 5.11
N MET A 360 22.45 -12.02 4.69
CA MET A 360 23.15 -11.92 3.40
C MET A 360 22.17 -11.94 2.22
N LEU A 361 21.12 -12.77 2.30
CA LEU A 361 20.06 -12.76 1.29
C LEU A 361 19.36 -11.40 1.24
N HIS A 362 19.04 -10.79 2.39
CA HIS A 362 18.54 -9.41 2.45
C HIS A 362 19.49 -8.41 1.79
N GLU A 363 20.79 -8.46 2.09
CA GLU A 363 21.77 -7.56 1.49
C GLU A 363 21.86 -7.71 -0.03
N ARG A 364 21.80 -8.94 -0.55
CA ARG A 364 21.78 -9.23 -2.00
C ARG A 364 20.49 -8.74 -2.66
N GLY A 365 19.32 -9.00 -2.06
CA GLY A 365 18.05 -8.47 -2.57
C GLY A 365 17.99 -6.94 -2.54
N LEU A 366 18.53 -6.31 -1.49
CA LEU A 366 18.60 -4.85 -1.39
C LEU A 366 19.57 -4.26 -2.42
N ALA A 367 20.66 -4.97 -2.75
CA ALA A 367 21.56 -4.58 -3.83
C ALA A 367 20.83 -4.57 -5.18
N THR A 368 19.97 -5.56 -5.45
CA THR A 368 19.13 -5.61 -6.67
C THR A 368 18.18 -4.42 -6.76
N ILE A 369 17.49 -4.08 -5.66
CA ILE A 369 16.63 -2.89 -5.60
C ILE A 369 17.43 -1.61 -5.92
N ARG A 370 18.62 -1.47 -5.34
CA ARG A 370 19.51 -0.31 -5.59
C ARG A 370 20.06 -0.27 -7.01
N GLN A 371 20.37 -1.42 -7.60
CA GLN A 371 20.83 -1.51 -8.99
C GLN A 371 19.71 -1.11 -9.96
N PHE A 372 18.48 -1.60 -9.72
CA PHE A 372 17.31 -1.15 -10.47
C PHE A 372 17.12 0.37 -10.34
N ALA A 373 17.16 0.91 -9.12
CA ALA A 373 17.09 2.35 -8.89
C ALA A 373 18.16 3.13 -9.65
N SER A 374 19.41 2.65 -9.60
CA SER A 374 20.53 3.28 -10.30
C SER A 374 20.36 3.22 -11.83
N ALA A 375 19.84 2.11 -12.37
CA ALA A 375 19.58 1.97 -13.80
C ALA A 375 18.50 2.95 -14.29
N CYS A 376 17.44 3.17 -13.51
CA CYS A 376 16.41 4.17 -13.79
C CYS A 376 16.98 5.59 -13.71
N GLU A 377 17.73 5.89 -12.66
CA GLU A 377 18.32 7.23 -12.45
C GLU A 377 19.28 7.62 -13.56
N ALA A 378 20.05 6.65 -14.09
CA ALA A 378 20.99 6.87 -15.20
C ALA A 378 20.33 7.37 -16.48
N ILE A 379 19.02 7.17 -16.65
CA ILE A 379 18.23 7.61 -17.80
C ILE A 379 17.20 8.69 -17.43
N GLY A 380 17.32 9.27 -16.23
CA GLY A 380 16.44 10.36 -15.75
C GLY A 380 15.06 9.91 -15.26
N VAL A 381 14.83 8.61 -15.08
CA VAL A 381 13.55 8.03 -14.65
C VAL A 381 13.61 7.63 -13.17
N GLN A 382 12.51 7.75 -12.44
CA GLN A 382 12.46 7.33 -11.04
C GLN A 382 12.17 5.82 -10.92
N ALA A 383 12.80 5.13 -9.98
CA ALA A 383 12.41 3.78 -9.64
C ALA A 383 11.24 3.78 -8.65
N ARG A 384 10.20 3.03 -9.00
CA ARG A 384 9.07 2.69 -8.15
C ARG A 384 9.08 1.21 -7.83
N VAL A 385 8.99 0.82 -6.57
CA VAL A 385 9.13 -0.57 -6.13
C VAL A 385 8.13 -0.91 -5.04
N GLN A 386 7.47 -2.07 -5.15
CA GLN A 386 6.75 -2.69 -4.05
C GLN A 386 7.67 -3.62 -3.23
N PRO A 387 8.12 -3.23 -2.02
CA PRO A 387 9.22 -3.91 -1.35
C PRO A 387 8.81 -5.07 -0.43
N HIS A 388 7.52 -5.41 -0.37
CA HIS A 388 6.94 -6.15 0.76
C HIS A 388 6.41 -7.55 0.44
N TYR A 389 6.26 -7.91 -0.83
CA TYR A 389 5.74 -9.21 -1.23
C TYR A 389 6.86 -10.23 -1.38
N ARG A 390 6.69 -11.39 -0.73
CA ARG A 390 7.45 -12.66 -0.88
C ARG A 390 8.92 -12.54 -1.37
N PHE A 391 9.69 -11.62 -0.79
CA PHE A 391 11.12 -11.46 -1.11
C PHE A 391 12.03 -11.48 0.11
N VAL A 392 13.34 -11.52 -0.15
CA VAL A 392 14.39 -11.70 0.84
C VAL A 392 14.71 -10.42 1.63
N THR A 393 14.05 -9.30 1.33
CA THR A 393 14.39 -8.01 1.92
C THR A 393 13.43 -7.58 3.03
N GLU A 394 13.91 -6.77 3.97
CA GLU A 394 13.09 -6.08 4.98
C GLU A 394 12.48 -4.80 4.38
N ILE A 395 11.21 -4.54 4.71
CA ILE A 395 10.35 -3.56 4.02
C ILE A 395 10.84 -2.13 4.22
N VAL A 396 11.16 -1.73 5.46
CA VAL A 396 11.50 -0.34 5.81
C VAL A 396 12.74 0.12 5.06
N GLN A 397 13.79 -0.70 5.06
CA GLN A 397 15.03 -0.35 4.35
C GLN A 397 14.88 -0.40 2.82
N SER A 398 14.04 -1.30 2.31
CA SER A 398 13.78 -1.45 0.88
C SER A 398 12.96 -0.30 0.32
N ALA A 399 11.90 0.12 1.03
CA ALA A 399 11.16 1.34 0.73
C ALA A 399 12.10 2.56 0.74
N GLY A 400 12.99 2.60 1.73
CA GLY A 400 14.04 3.60 1.83
C GLY A 400 15.10 3.56 0.74
N ALA A 401 15.20 2.50 -0.07
CA ALA A 401 16.22 2.37 -1.12
C ALA A 401 15.82 3.00 -2.47
N VAL A 402 14.56 3.41 -2.64
CA VAL A 402 14.01 3.87 -3.91
C VAL A 402 13.37 5.25 -3.79
N ALA A 403 13.22 5.95 -4.91
CA ALA A 403 12.65 7.31 -4.92
C ALA A 403 11.14 7.32 -4.68
N ARG A 404 10.41 6.35 -5.25
CA ARG A 404 8.97 6.17 -5.09
C ARG A 404 8.68 4.79 -4.50
N PRO A 405 8.69 4.61 -3.17
CA PRO A 405 8.22 3.36 -2.60
C PRO A 405 6.72 3.17 -2.84
N GLU A 406 6.32 1.94 -3.13
CA GLU A 406 4.92 1.54 -3.31
C GLU A 406 4.54 0.43 -2.33
N THR A 407 3.29 0.38 -1.92
CA THR A 407 2.73 -0.73 -1.13
C THR A 407 1.50 -1.32 -1.82
N GLU A 408 1.06 -2.47 -1.35
CA GLU A 408 -0.24 -3.07 -1.65
C GLU A 408 -0.98 -3.24 -0.32
N VAL A 409 -2.32 -3.42 -0.35
CA VAL A 409 -3.21 -4.05 0.66
C VAL A 409 -4.61 -3.44 0.56
N THR A 410 -5.63 -4.29 0.68
CA THR A 410 -6.93 -4.09 0.02
C THR A 410 -8.05 -3.57 0.91
N THR A 411 -7.96 -3.79 2.23
CA THR A 411 -9.10 -3.59 3.14
C THR A 411 -8.96 -2.33 4.01
N ALA A 412 -10.08 -1.63 4.19
CA ALA A 412 -10.16 -0.45 5.04
C ALA A 412 -10.25 -0.75 6.55
N TRP A 413 -10.39 -2.04 6.91
CA TRP A 413 -11.00 -2.44 8.17
C TRP A 413 -10.00 -2.83 9.27
N ARG A 414 -8.71 -2.95 8.96
CA ARG A 414 -7.69 -3.33 9.94
C ARG A 414 -6.45 -2.46 9.88
N GLN A 415 -5.97 -2.11 11.07
CA GLN A 415 -4.70 -1.45 11.29
C GLN A 415 -3.82 -2.43 12.06
N SER A 416 -2.85 -3.04 11.41
CA SER A 416 -1.87 -3.87 12.10
C SER A 416 -0.48 -3.39 11.74
N VAL A 417 0.48 -3.57 12.64
CA VAL A 417 1.89 -3.29 12.34
C VAL A 417 2.47 -4.40 11.42
N GLU A 418 1.73 -5.51 11.28
CA GLU A 418 1.92 -6.55 10.25
C GLU A 418 1.61 -6.05 8.83
N ASP A 419 0.84 -4.97 8.70
CA ASP A 419 0.42 -4.42 7.41
C ASP A 419 1.62 -3.74 6.70
N PRO A 420 1.98 -4.18 5.48
CA PRO A 420 3.08 -3.60 4.72
C PRO A 420 2.88 -2.10 4.41
N ARG A 421 1.64 -1.59 4.46
CA ARG A 421 1.34 -0.16 4.25
C ARG A 421 2.10 0.71 5.23
N ARG A 422 2.04 0.39 6.52
CA ARG A 422 2.70 1.19 7.56
C ARG A 422 4.22 1.08 7.47
N ALA A 423 4.76 -0.13 7.26
CA ALA A 423 6.21 -0.32 7.14
C ALA A 423 6.81 0.42 5.92
N THR A 424 6.10 0.41 4.80
CA THR A 424 6.51 1.14 3.59
C THR A 424 6.48 2.65 3.83
N VAL A 425 5.46 3.16 4.52
CA VAL A 425 5.38 4.59 4.89
C VAL A 425 6.46 4.99 5.88
N SER A 426 6.71 4.20 6.92
CA SER A 426 7.81 4.48 7.85
C SER A 426 9.16 4.48 7.13
N GLY A 427 9.41 3.51 6.24
CA GLY A 427 10.60 3.49 5.39
C GLY A 427 10.70 4.73 4.49
N ALA A 428 9.60 5.18 3.90
CA ALA A 428 9.59 6.41 3.11
C ALA A 428 9.94 7.64 3.96
N ARG A 429 9.34 7.80 5.14
CA ARG A 429 9.55 8.94 6.03
C ARG A 429 10.99 8.98 6.57
N TYR A 430 11.48 7.89 7.16
CA TYR A 430 12.83 7.84 7.74
C TYR A 430 13.96 8.04 6.71
N TYR A 431 13.69 7.76 5.43
CA TYR A 431 14.64 7.91 4.33
C TYR A 431 14.32 9.11 3.44
N GLU A 432 13.44 10.00 3.90
CA GLU A 432 13.10 11.28 3.27
C GLU A 432 12.64 11.11 1.81
N ARG A 433 11.77 10.12 1.56
CA ARG A 433 11.13 9.88 0.27
C ARG A 433 9.86 10.72 0.16
N GLY A 434 9.63 11.28 -1.03
CA GLY A 434 8.64 12.36 -1.20
C GLY A 434 7.19 11.93 -0.91
N PHE A 435 6.80 10.74 -1.36
CA PHE A 435 5.50 10.16 -1.05
C PHE A 435 5.53 8.65 -1.29
N VAL A 436 4.51 7.97 -0.79
CA VAL A 436 4.27 6.54 -1.01
C VAL A 436 3.08 6.38 -1.94
N SER A 437 3.23 5.53 -2.95
CA SER A 437 2.10 5.06 -3.76
C SER A 437 1.53 3.75 -3.22
N ALA A 438 0.31 3.42 -3.64
CA ALA A 438 -0.23 2.09 -3.45
C ALA A 438 -0.92 1.56 -4.69
N GLU A 439 -0.68 0.29 -4.96
CA GLU A 439 -1.63 -0.55 -5.67
C GLU A 439 -2.88 -0.70 -4.80
N ALA A 440 -3.96 -0.07 -5.24
CA ALA A 440 -5.18 0.08 -4.47
C ALA A 440 -6.33 -0.72 -5.07
N PHE A 441 -7.17 -1.25 -4.18
CA PHE A 441 -8.41 -1.95 -4.50
C PHE A 441 -8.25 -3.34 -5.14
N THR A 442 -7.06 -3.95 -5.13
CA THR A 442 -6.93 -5.39 -5.40
C THR A 442 -7.91 -6.13 -4.49
N PHE A 443 -8.64 -7.15 -4.95
CA PHE A 443 -9.61 -7.91 -4.13
C PHE A 443 -10.53 -7.09 -3.18
N LEU A 444 -11.01 -5.88 -3.54
CA LEU A 444 -11.78 -5.08 -2.55
C LEU A 444 -13.01 -5.81 -1.99
N HIS A 445 -13.63 -6.68 -2.80
CA HIS A 445 -14.73 -7.55 -2.43
C HIS A 445 -14.41 -8.99 -2.83
N LYS A 446 -15.00 -9.95 -2.10
CA LYS A 446 -15.03 -11.35 -2.54
C LYS A 446 -15.87 -11.53 -3.80
N ASP A 447 -17.03 -10.87 -3.86
CA ASP A 447 -17.88 -10.85 -5.06
C ASP A 447 -17.31 -9.84 -6.08
N ARG A 448 -16.92 -10.33 -7.26
CA ARG A 448 -16.44 -9.47 -8.35
C ARG A 448 -17.54 -8.53 -8.85
N TYR A 449 -17.15 -7.39 -9.45
CA TYR A 449 -18.07 -6.38 -10.02
C TYR A 449 -18.97 -5.65 -9.00
N ARG A 450 -18.79 -5.91 -7.70
CA ARG A 450 -19.59 -5.33 -6.61
C ARG A 450 -19.13 -3.92 -6.21
N ALA A 451 -17.87 -3.57 -6.43
CA ALA A 451 -17.31 -2.32 -5.91
C ALA A 451 -18.12 -1.08 -6.35
N SER A 452 -18.46 -0.25 -5.37
CA SER A 452 -19.06 1.07 -5.55
C SER A 452 -18.03 2.19 -5.33
N LEU A 453 -18.34 3.42 -5.76
CA LEU A 453 -17.49 4.59 -5.45
C LEU A 453 -17.34 4.82 -3.93
N GLN A 454 -18.36 4.48 -3.15
CA GLN A 454 -18.30 4.51 -1.69
C GLN A 454 -17.25 3.53 -1.15
N ASP A 455 -17.24 2.29 -1.63
CA ASP A 455 -16.27 1.28 -1.17
C ASP A 455 -14.83 1.71 -1.50
N LEU A 456 -14.62 2.22 -2.71
CA LEU A 456 -13.32 2.75 -3.14
C LEU A 456 -12.90 3.94 -2.25
N LYS A 457 -13.84 4.81 -1.87
CA LYS A 457 -13.59 5.93 -0.98
C LYS A 457 -13.22 5.48 0.45
N ILE A 458 -13.93 4.51 1.00
CA ILE A 458 -13.65 3.94 2.33
C ILE A 458 -12.23 3.35 2.36
N ALA A 459 -11.86 2.57 1.33
CA ALA A 459 -10.50 2.05 1.20
C ALA A 459 -9.46 3.16 1.00
N THR A 460 -9.78 4.21 0.23
CA THR A 460 -8.91 5.38 0.04
C THR A 460 -8.57 6.06 1.38
N ASP A 461 -9.53 6.21 2.29
CA ASP A 461 -9.29 6.83 3.59
C ASP A 461 -8.33 6.02 4.47
N ALA A 462 -8.38 4.70 4.38
CA ALA A 462 -7.43 3.84 5.08
C ALA A 462 -5.99 4.05 4.56
N PHE A 463 -5.81 4.17 3.24
CA PHE A 463 -4.51 4.50 2.64
C PHE A 463 -4.01 5.88 3.07
N LEU A 464 -4.87 6.90 2.93
CA LEU A 464 -4.55 8.29 3.29
C LEU A 464 -4.15 8.41 4.77
N ARG A 465 -4.90 7.77 5.67
CA ARG A 465 -4.61 7.77 7.11
C ARG A 465 -3.26 7.12 7.42
N ASP A 466 -2.88 6.06 6.70
CA ASP A 466 -1.57 5.43 6.88
C ASP A 466 -0.42 6.23 6.26
N GLY A 467 -0.70 7.30 5.49
CA GLY A 467 0.30 8.19 4.90
C GLY A 467 0.57 7.95 3.41
N ILE A 468 -0.25 7.14 2.75
CA ILE A 468 -0.17 6.85 1.32
C ILE A 468 -0.96 7.92 0.57
N THR A 469 -0.30 8.59 -0.37
CA THR A 469 -0.88 9.78 -1.03
C THR A 469 -0.82 9.69 -2.55
N GLN A 470 -0.47 8.54 -3.11
CA GLN A 470 -0.61 8.27 -4.55
C GLN A 470 -1.33 6.95 -4.76
N VAL A 471 -2.55 7.01 -5.28
CA VAL A 471 -3.36 5.81 -5.52
C VAL A 471 -3.15 5.33 -6.95
N TYR A 472 -2.82 4.05 -7.16
CA TYR A 472 -2.91 3.36 -8.43
C TYR A 472 -4.09 2.39 -8.37
N ASN A 473 -5.16 2.68 -9.11
CA ASN A 473 -6.29 1.75 -9.20
C ASN A 473 -5.82 0.39 -9.76
N HIS A 474 -6.18 -0.70 -9.08
CA HIS A 474 -5.99 -2.07 -9.54
C HIS A 474 -7.34 -2.70 -9.95
N GLY A 475 -7.85 -2.43 -11.16
CA GLY A 475 -7.31 -1.50 -12.15
C GLY A 475 -8.15 -1.40 -13.41
N PHE A 476 -7.56 -0.80 -14.44
CA PHE A 476 -8.20 -0.58 -15.73
C PHE A 476 -7.75 -1.65 -16.72
N LEU A 477 -8.61 -2.64 -16.99
CA LEU A 477 -8.36 -3.59 -18.07
C LEU A 477 -8.43 -2.88 -19.43
N ALA A 478 -7.35 -2.92 -20.22
CA ALA A 478 -7.42 -2.48 -21.60
C ALA A 478 -8.20 -3.50 -22.42
N SER A 479 -9.44 -3.14 -22.75
CA SER A 479 -10.31 -3.97 -23.57
C SER A 479 -10.90 -3.17 -24.73
N SER A 480 -11.04 -3.86 -25.86
CA SER A 480 -11.76 -3.36 -27.03
C SER A 480 -13.26 -3.67 -26.96
N GLU A 481 -13.67 -4.48 -25.98
CA GLU A 481 -15.04 -4.94 -25.86
C GLU A 481 -15.93 -3.87 -25.23
N PRO A 482 -17.05 -3.51 -25.88
CA PRO A 482 -17.94 -2.46 -25.37
C PRO A 482 -18.77 -2.90 -24.17
N LEU A 483 -18.86 -4.22 -23.92
CA LEU A 483 -19.61 -4.83 -22.84
C LEU A 483 -18.68 -5.70 -22.01
N VAL A 484 -19.04 -5.90 -20.74
CA VAL A 484 -18.29 -6.75 -19.83
C VAL A 484 -18.17 -8.18 -20.37
N ALA A 485 -16.97 -8.73 -20.25
CA ALA A 485 -16.69 -10.12 -20.59
C ALA A 485 -15.97 -10.80 -19.42
N PRO A 486 -16.70 -11.41 -18.48
CA PRO A 486 -16.09 -12.00 -17.29
C PRO A 486 -15.08 -13.11 -17.57
N SER A 487 -15.20 -13.79 -18.72
CA SER A 487 -14.21 -14.77 -19.19
C SER A 487 -12.91 -14.16 -19.72
N ARG A 488 -12.83 -12.83 -19.81
CA ARG A 488 -11.72 -12.06 -20.39
C ARG A 488 -11.44 -10.81 -19.55
N ASP A 489 -11.22 -11.01 -18.27
CA ASP A 489 -11.01 -9.94 -17.27
C ASP A 489 -9.85 -10.27 -16.33
N MET A 490 -9.40 -9.30 -15.54
CA MET A 490 -8.42 -9.49 -14.47
C MET A 490 -9.11 -9.97 -13.19
N PRO A 491 -8.88 -11.21 -12.74
CA PRO A 491 -9.63 -11.80 -11.63
C PRO A 491 -9.39 -11.13 -10.28
N TRP A 492 -8.19 -10.59 -10.07
CA TRP A 492 -7.78 -9.96 -8.81
C TRP A 492 -8.09 -8.46 -8.77
N GLY A 493 -8.40 -7.87 -9.93
CA GLY A 493 -8.70 -6.46 -10.06
C GLY A 493 -10.19 -6.14 -9.88
N ASN A 494 -10.46 -4.93 -9.42
CA ASN A 494 -11.76 -4.32 -9.63
C ASN A 494 -11.80 -3.69 -11.01
N PRO A 495 -12.86 -3.90 -11.81
CA PRO A 495 -13.01 -3.23 -13.09
C PRO A 495 -13.27 -1.74 -12.83
N ILE A 496 -12.21 -0.92 -12.79
CA ILE A 496 -12.32 0.53 -12.62
C ILE A 496 -12.12 1.15 -14.01
N ASN A 497 -13.12 0.91 -14.86
CA ASN A 497 -13.10 1.25 -16.28
C ASN A 497 -14.54 1.46 -16.80
N PRO A 498 -14.73 1.82 -18.08
CA PRO A 498 -16.05 2.09 -18.66
C PRO A 498 -17.06 0.94 -18.66
N TRP A 499 -16.67 -0.28 -18.31
CA TRP A 499 -17.66 -1.34 -18.09
C TRP A 499 -18.56 -1.02 -16.90
N MET A 500 -18.04 -0.37 -15.85
CA MET A 500 -18.85 0.00 -14.69
C MET A 500 -19.80 1.15 -15.03
N PRO A 501 -21.12 1.01 -14.81
CA PRO A 501 -22.05 2.10 -15.10
C PRO A 501 -21.75 3.38 -14.31
N TRP A 502 -21.27 3.26 -13.06
CA TRP A 502 -20.87 4.41 -12.25
C TRP A 502 -19.56 5.07 -12.69
N TRP A 503 -18.82 4.53 -13.67
CA TRP A 503 -17.55 5.08 -14.16
C TRP A 503 -17.63 6.56 -14.55
N LYS A 504 -18.76 6.98 -15.15
CA LYS A 504 -19.01 8.40 -15.49
C LYS A 504 -18.95 9.37 -14.30
N HIS A 505 -19.02 8.84 -13.07
CA HIS A 505 -18.97 9.58 -11.81
C HIS A 505 -17.63 9.44 -11.07
N TYR A 506 -16.65 8.71 -11.61
CA TYR A 506 -15.36 8.45 -10.95
C TYR A 506 -14.59 9.75 -10.62
N HIS A 507 -14.77 10.80 -11.43
CA HIS A 507 -14.16 12.10 -11.18
C HIS A 507 -14.46 12.70 -9.79
N HIS A 508 -15.56 12.34 -9.14
CA HIS A 508 -15.83 12.75 -7.75
C HIS A 508 -14.82 12.15 -6.77
N LEU A 509 -14.53 10.85 -6.91
CA LEU A 509 -13.51 10.17 -6.12
C LEU A 509 -12.12 10.70 -6.47
N ALA A 510 -11.84 10.92 -7.76
CA ALA A 510 -10.54 11.44 -8.19
C ALA A 510 -10.25 12.83 -7.61
N ALA A 511 -11.24 13.73 -7.61
CA ALA A 511 -11.12 15.05 -6.99
C ALA A 511 -10.92 14.94 -5.47
N TYR A 512 -11.70 14.10 -4.78
CA TYR A 512 -11.52 13.82 -3.35
C TYR A 512 -10.08 13.36 -3.05
N THR A 513 -9.61 12.33 -3.74
CA THR A 513 -8.28 11.75 -3.55
C THR A 513 -7.19 12.78 -3.80
N ALA A 514 -7.34 13.63 -4.83
CA ALA A 514 -6.38 14.67 -5.14
C ALA A 514 -6.25 15.73 -4.04
N ARG A 515 -7.38 16.21 -3.49
CA ARG A 515 -7.38 17.20 -2.40
C ARG A 515 -6.78 16.61 -1.13
N ALA A 516 -7.21 15.40 -0.76
CA ALA A 516 -6.73 14.76 0.45
C ALA A 516 -5.24 14.40 0.37
N SER A 517 -4.79 13.87 -0.77
CA SER A 517 -3.38 13.58 -1.02
C SER A 517 -2.51 14.85 -0.99
N HIS A 518 -3.00 15.96 -1.55
CA HIS A 518 -2.29 17.24 -1.47
C HIS A 518 -2.09 17.67 -0.01
N MET A 519 -3.15 17.72 0.78
CA MET A 519 -3.08 18.12 2.20
C MET A 519 -2.14 17.22 3.00
N LEU A 520 -2.19 15.90 2.77
CA LEU A 520 -1.37 14.92 3.49
C LEU A 520 0.08 14.85 3.03
N ARG A 521 0.45 15.54 1.95
CA ARG A 521 1.85 15.73 1.52
C ARG A 521 2.50 16.97 2.10
N GLN A 522 1.72 17.88 2.69
CA GLN A 522 2.27 19.13 3.20
C GLN A 522 2.88 18.98 4.58
N GLY A 523 3.93 19.74 4.87
CA GLY A 523 4.56 19.76 6.19
C GLY A 523 5.11 18.39 6.64
N GLN A 524 5.36 18.26 7.94
CA GLN A 524 5.90 17.05 8.55
C GLN A 524 4.81 16.25 9.28
N PRO A 525 4.81 14.91 9.20
CA PRO A 525 3.93 14.09 10.02
C PRO A 525 4.31 14.19 11.51
N VAL A 526 3.31 14.11 12.38
CA VAL A 526 3.49 14.10 13.84
C VAL A 526 3.27 12.68 14.34
N SER A 527 4.32 12.07 14.91
CA SER A 527 4.24 10.76 15.55
C SER A 527 5.23 10.67 16.70
N ASP A 528 4.73 10.57 17.94
CA ASP A 528 5.58 10.46 19.13
C ASP A 528 6.14 9.06 19.37
N ILE A 529 5.58 8.05 18.70
CA ILE A 529 5.82 6.64 19.00
C ILE A 529 6.53 5.97 17.83
N ALA A 530 7.69 5.38 18.09
CA ALA A 530 8.32 4.42 17.20
C ALA A 530 8.15 3.00 17.76
N VAL A 531 7.79 2.04 16.91
CA VAL A 531 7.65 0.61 17.24
C VAL A 531 8.82 -0.15 16.60
N TYR A 532 9.63 -0.80 17.41
CA TYR A 532 10.82 -1.53 16.97
C TYR A 532 10.46 -2.79 16.18
N SER A 533 11.16 -3.00 15.06
CA SER A 533 10.95 -4.14 14.16
C SER A 533 11.56 -5.46 14.67
N PRO A 534 10.76 -6.53 14.91
CA PRO A 534 11.21 -7.82 15.44
C PRO A 534 11.81 -8.72 14.34
N HIS A 535 12.41 -8.12 13.30
CA HIS A 535 12.91 -8.87 12.15
C HIS A 535 14.10 -9.78 12.50
N CYS A 536 14.92 -9.42 13.50
CA CYS A 536 16.02 -10.26 13.98
C CYS A 536 15.54 -11.63 14.47
N ASP A 537 14.54 -11.65 15.36
CA ASP A 537 13.86 -12.88 15.78
C ASP A 537 13.32 -13.67 14.60
N ARG A 538 12.76 -12.97 13.60
CA ARG A 538 12.18 -13.63 12.46
C ARG A 538 13.21 -14.35 11.59
N TRP A 539 14.35 -13.70 11.36
CA TRP A 539 15.48 -14.24 10.62
C TRP A 539 16.21 -15.34 11.38
N ALA A 540 16.23 -15.30 12.72
CA ALA A 540 16.78 -16.36 13.54
C ALA A 540 15.87 -17.60 13.60
N ALA A 541 14.54 -17.40 13.63
CA ALA A 541 13.58 -18.49 13.82
C ALA A 541 13.44 -19.41 12.60
N THR A 542 13.45 -18.88 11.37
CA THR A 542 13.22 -19.67 10.13
C THR A 542 14.14 -19.22 9.00
N GLY A 543 14.62 -20.15 8.17
CA GLY A 543 15.24 -19.79 6.89
C GLY A 543 14.21 -19.43 5.81
N VAL A 544 14.71 -18.99 4.65
CA VAL A 544 13.96 -18.29 3.58
C VAL A 544 13.04 -19.17 2.75
N TRP A 545 13.05 -20.50 2.92
CA TRP A 545 12.32 -21.43 2.02
C TRP A 545 10.80 -21.28 2.01
N ASN A 546 10.24 -20.46 2.92
CA ASN A 546 8.83 -20.13 2.94
C ASN A 546 8.67 -18.62 3.10
N ILE A 547 8.82 -17.86 2.02
CA ILE A 547 8.90 -16.39 2.10
C ILE A 547 7.62 -15.76 2.67
N GLN A 548 6.48 -16.48 2.63
CA GLN A 548 5.24 -16.12 3.34
C GLN A 548 5.44 -15.96 4.85
N ARG A 549 6.50 -16.55 5.41
CA ARG A 549 6.77 -16.49 6.84
C ARG A 549 7.37 -15.15 7.25
N ARG A 550 7.94 -14.31 6.38
CA ARG A 550 8.64 -13.07 6.82
C ARG A 550 7.76 -11.93 7.38
N PHE A 551 6.43 -12.09 7.48
CA PHE A 551 5.59 -11.12 8.19
C PHE A 551 6.01 -10.99 9.67
N LEU A 552 6.09 -9.73 10.11
CA LEU A 552 6.50 -9.36 11.46
C LEU A 552 5.29 -9.43 12.38
N ALA A 553 5.22 -10.41 13.27
CA ALA A 553 4.03 -10.61 14.10
C ALA A 553 3.96 -9.61 15.26
N TYR A 554 3.23 -8.51 15.07
CA TYR A 554 2.97 -7.49 16.09
C TYR A 554 1.55 -7.54 16.65
N GLY A 555 0.68 -8.40 16.09
CA GLY A 555 -0.73 -8.50 16.50
C GLY A 555 -1.50 -7.19 16.32
N GLY A 556 -2.43 -6.92 17.25
CA GLY A 556 -3.31 -5.74 17.24
C GLY A 556 -2.68 -4.44 17.73
N LEU A 557 -1.35 -4.36 17.90
CA LEU A 557 -0.68 -3.20 18.50
C LEU A 557 -0.98 -1.87 17.77
N GLY A 558 -0.97 -1.88 16.43
CA GLY A 558 -1.20 -0.68 15.62
C GLY A 558 -2.60 -0.10 15.82
N ASP A 559 -3.63 -0.95 15.73
CA ASP A 559 -5.02 -0.59 16.01
C ASP A 559 -5.20 -0.07 17.44
N LEU A 560 -4.55 -0.71 18.42
CA LEU A 560 -4.58 -0.25 19.82
C LEU A 560 -3.99 1.16 19.98
N LEU A 561 -2.85 1.46 19.36
CA LEU A 561 -2.20 2.77 19.45
C LEU A 561 -3.08 3.88 18.86
N VAL A 562 -3.64 3.65 17.67
CA VAL A 562 -4.51 4.62 16.99
C VAL A 562 -5.79 4.84 17.80
N ARG A 563 -6.42 3.77 18.30
CA ARG A 563 -7.58 3.89 19.22
C ARG A 563 -7.21 4.54 20.54
N ALA A 564 -5.97 4.40 21.01
CA ALA A 564 -5.49 5.02 22.23
C ALA A 564 -5.28 6.54 22.09
N GLY A 565 -5.20 7.06 20.86
CA GLY A 565 -4.99 8.48 20.57
C GLY A 565 -3.57 8.81 20.14
N TYR A 566 -2.83 7.84 19.60
CA TYR A 566 -1.45 8.01 19.10
C TYR A 566 -1.30 7.55 17.64
N ASP A 567 -0.49 8.27 16.86
CA ASP A 567 0.05 7.75 15.59
C ASP A 567 1.47 7.20 15.81
N TYR A 568 1.91 6.28 14.95
CA TYR A 568 3.14 5.52 15.15
C TYR A 568 3.92 5.25 13.86
N GLU A 569 5.20 4.95 14.02
CA GLU A 569 6.11 4.55 12.94
C GLU A 569 6.83 3.23 13.26
N ILE A 570 7.09 2.41 12.26
CA ILE A 570 7.89 1.19 12.39
C ILE A 570 9.36 1.53 12.18
N ILE A 571 10.18 1.35 13.22
CA ILE A 571 11.62 1.64 13.18
C ILE A 571 12.43 0.35 13.15
N ASN A 572 13.37 0.26 12.20
CA ASN A 572 14.26 -0.89 12.07
C ASN A 572 15.68 -0.57 12.58
N ASP A 573 16.54 -1.59 12.56
CA ASP A 573 17.92 -1.48 13.03
C ASP A 573 18.72 -0.44 12.23
N ASP A 574 18.59 -0.37 10.90
CA ASP A 574 19.32 0.63 10.10
C ASP A 574 18.98 2.06 10.50
N VAL A 575 17.70 2.35 10.72
CA VAL A 575 17.26 3.69 11.12
C VAL A 575 17.83 4.04 12.49
N LEU A 576 17.65 3.16 13.49
CA LEU A 576 18.18 3.39 14.85
C LEU A 576 19.69 3.57 14.86
N GLN A 577 20.42 2.72 14.13
CA GLN A 577 21.87 2.68 14.18
C GLN A 577 22.54 3.78 13.35
N ASN A 578 22.01 4.07 12.16
CA ASN A 578 22.73 4.82 11.13
C ASN A 578 22.05 6.13 10.73
N ARG A 579 20.79 6.37 11.14
CA ARG A 579 19.98 7.51 10.68
C ARG A 579 19.34 8.32 11.79
N SER A 580 19.30 7.77 13.00
CA SER A 580 18.74 8.46 14.15
C SER A 580 19.76 9.35 14.84
N GLN A 581 19.25 10.44 15.42
CA GLN A 581 19.97 11.30 16.33
C GLN A 581 19.18 11.39 17.64
N ILE A 582 19.86 11.67 18.74
CA ILE A 582 19.23 11.82 20.05
C ILE A 582 19.47 13.25 20.53
N GLY A 583 18.41 13.97 20.88
CA GLY A 583 18.47 15.33 21.39
C GLY A 583 17.25 15.63 22.26
N GLU A 584 17.47 16.28 23.40
CA GLU A 584 16.40 16.73 24.32
C GLU A 584 15.40 15.62 24.71
N GLY A 585 15.89 14.40 24.95
CA GLY A 585 15.04 13.25 25.29
C GLY A 585 14.19 12.74 24.13
N ARG A 586 14.50 13.10 22.89
CA ARG A 586 13.79 12.66 21.68
C ARG A 586 14.72 11.93 20.71
N LEU A 587 14.14 10.99 19.97
CA LEU A 587 14.76 10.28 18.87
C LEU A 587 14.35 10.95 17.55
N LEU A 588 15.31 11.54 16.85
CA LEU A 588 15.11 12.29 15.62
C LEU A 588 15.55 11.45 14.42
N ALA A 589 14.68 11.24 13.43
CA ALA A 589 15.04 10.53 12.19
C ALA A 589 14.11 10.93 11.03
N GLY A 590 14.66 11.29 9.86
CA GLY A 590 13.87 11.62 8.67
C GLY A 590 12.81 12.72 8.88
N GLY A 591 13.11 13.73 9.69
CA GLY A 591 12.18 14.81 10.04
C GLY A 591 11.15 14.46 11.12
N LEU A 592 11.06 13.19 11.52
CA LEU A 592 10.24 12.72 12.63
C LEU A 592 10.97 12.91 13.96
N SER A 593 10.18 13.02 15.03
CA SER A 593 10.68 13.19 16.39
C SER A 593 9.85 12.34 17.36
N HIS A 594 10.45 11.28 17.90
CA HIS A 594 9.77 10.33 18.78
C HIS A 594 10.16 10.55 20.23
N ALA A 595 9.16 10.61 21.13
CA ALA A 595 9.35 10.63 22.58
C ALA A 595 9.41 9.20 23.17
N VAL A 596 8.83 8.23 22.45
CA VAL A 596 8.69 6.85 22.94
C VAL A 596 9.18 5.87 21.88
N VAL A 597 9.98 4.88 22.29
CA VAL A 597 10.26 3.67 21.51
C VAL A 597 9.63 2.48 22.21
N ILE A 598 8.71 1.79 21.53
CA ILE A 598 8.11 0.53 21.97
C ILE A 598 8.93 -0.62 21.41
N VAL A 599 9.46 -1.46 22.29
CA VAL A 599 10.13 -2.72 21.99
C VAL A 599 9.12 -3.84 22.22
N PRO A 600 8.61 -4.52 21.16
CA PRO A 600 7.76 -5.68 21.33
C PRO A 600 8.53 -6.85 21.97
N ASP A 601 7.82 -7.92 22.33
CA ASP A 601 8.41 -9.13 22.92
C ASP A 601 9.37 -9.81 21.92
N VAL A 602 10.67 -9.49 22.06
CA VAL A 602 11.77 -9.92 21.16
C VAL A 602 12.89 -10.57 21.96
N HIS A 603 13.42 -11.68 21.46
CA HIS A 603 14.56 -12.36 22.04
C HIS A 603 15.89 -11.76 21.55
N PHE A 604 15.98 -11.42 20.26
CA PHE A 604 17.21 -10.97 19.62
C PHE A 604 17.17 -9.47 19.30
N MET A 605 18.22 -8.74 19.72
CA MET A 605 18.42 -7.34 19.36
C MET A 605 19.91 -7.05 19.14
N PRO A 606 20.31 -6.37 18.04
CA PRO A 606 21.72 -6.03 17.84
C PRO A 606 22.28 -5.18 18.97
N THR A 607 23.52 -5.46 19.39
CA THR A 607 24.20 -4.74 20.47
C THR A 607 24.23 -3.23 20.25
N HIS A 608 24.44 -2.79 19.01
CA HIS A 608 24.45 -1.37 18.68
C HIS A 608 23.06 -0.74 18.80
N THR A 609 22.00 -1.42 18.38
CA THR A 609 20.61 -0.98 18.59
C THR A 609 20.29 -0.83 20.06
N LEU A 610 20.66 -1.83 20.88
CA LEU A 610 20.44 -1.79 22.32
C LEU A 610 21.18 -0.62 22.98
N ALA A 611 22.42 -0.37 22.57
CA ALA A 611 23.20 0.78 23.03
C ALA A 611 22.56 2.12 22.60
N GLN A 612 21.99 2.21 21.40
CA GLN A 612 21.24 3.40 20.96
C GLN A 612 20.01 3.65 21.83
N LEU A 613 19.24 2.61 22.15
CA LEU A 613 18.10 2.72 23.06
C LEU A 613 18.54 3.13 24.47
N ALA A 614 19.66 2.62 24.97
CA ALA A 614 20.24 3.05 26.24
C ALA A 614 20.55 4.56 26.22
N ARG A 615 21.21 5.06 25.17
CA ARG A 615 21.49 6.51 25.03
C ARG A 615 20.23 7.35 24.95
N PHE A 616 19.23 6.89 24.21
CA PHE A 616 17.94 7.55 24.09
C PHE A 616 17.25 7.64 25.46
N ALA A 617 17.22 6.54 26.20
CA ALA A 617 16.67 6.49 27.54
C ALA A 617 17.44 7.37 28.53
N THR A 618 18.78 7.36 28.51
CA THR A 618 19.61 8.25 29.34
C THR A 618 19.36 9.73 29.05
N ALA A 619 19.09 10.09 27.79
CA ALA A 619 18.79 11.46 27.40
C ALA A 619 17.37 11.94 27.81
N GLY A 620 16.53 11.06 28.38
CA GLY A 620 15.18 11.39 28.85
C GLY A 620 14.04 10.77 28.02
N GLY A 621 14.36 10.14 26.90
CA GLY A 621 13.37 9.44 26.07
C GLY A 621 12.83 8.19 26.74
N LYS A 622 11.62 7.74 26.37
CA LYS A 622 10.98 6.60 27.04
C LYS A 622 11.09 5.33 26.22
N VAL A 623 11.56 4.24 26.83
CA VAL A 623 11.59 2.90 26.20
C VAL A 623 10.56 2.02 26.88
N LEU A 624 9.55 1.59 26.13
CA LEU A 624 8.49 0.70 26.62
C LEU A 624 8.77 -0.71 26.12
N VAL A 625 8.95 -1.66 27.02
CA VAL A 625 9.23 -3.07 26.69
C VAL A 625 7.99 -3.91 26.96
N LEU A 626 7.46 -4.53 25.91
CA LEU A 626 6.32 -5.44 26.01
C LEU A 626 6.82 -6.86 26.27
N GLY A 627 6.32 -7.51 27.32
CA GLY A 627 6.76 -8.85 27.69
C GLY A 627 8.18 -8.88 28.29
N GLU A 628 9.03 -9.78 27.78
CA GLU A 628 10.39 -9.96 28.29
C GLU A 628 11.41 -9.05 27.59
N PRO A 629 12.46 -8.60 28.31
CA PRO A 629 13.52 -7.82 27.69
C PRO A 629 14.34 -8.67 26.71
N PRO A 630 15.00 -8.05 25.72
CA PRO A 630 15.92 -8.75 24.82
C PRO A 630 16.99 -9.54 25.58
N GLN A 631 17.21 -10.78 25.17
CA GLN A 631 18.06 -11.74 25.89
C GLN A 631 19.44 -11.92 25.24
N ALA A 632 19.54 -11.75 23.93
CA ALA A 632 20.80 -11.93 23.21
C ALA A 632 20.92 -11.02 21.97
N ALA A 633 22.16 -10.85 21.49
CA ALA A 633 22.40 -10.34 20.16
C ALA A 633 22.23 -11.47 19.12
N PRO A 634 21.74 -11.17 17.90
CA PRO A 634 21.64 -12.18 16.85
C PRO A 634 23.03 -12.57 16.31
N GLY A 635 23.12 -13.73 15.66
CA GLY A 635 24.38 -14.24 15.11
C GLY A 635 25.40 -14.63 16.18
N TRP A 636 26.70 -14.48 15.87
CA TRP A 636 27.82 -14.75 16.78
C TRP A 636 28.41 -13.46 17.39
N ALA A 637 27.55 -12.52 17.77
CA ALA A 637 27.99 -11.26 18.37
C ALA A 637 28.57 -11.46 19.79
N ASP A 638 29.39 -10.51 20.24
CA ASP A 638 30.00 -10.52 21.58
C ASP A 638 28.93 -10.41 22.69
N ALA A 639 28.72 -11.52 23.41
CA ALA A 639 27.76 -11.62 24.50
C ALA A 639 28.07 -10.69 25.68
N ALA A 640 29.36 -10.42 25.97
CA ALA A 640 29.75 -9.50 27.03
C ALA A 640 29.45 -8.05 26.62
N ALA A 641 29.66 -7.69 25.35
CA ALA A 641 29.26 -6.39 24.82
C ALA A 641 27.73 -6.21 24.85
N PHE A 642 26.97 -7.24 24.49
CA PHE A 642 25.53 -7.22 24.60
C PHE A 642 25.06 -7.04 26.05
N ALA A 643 25.62 -7.80 26.99
CA ALA A 643 25.29 -7.68 28.42
C ALA A 643 25.54 -6.26 28.95
N ARG A 644 26.69 -5.64 28.61
CA ARG A 644 26.98 -4.24 28.97
C ARG A 644 25.96 -3.26 28.41
N ALA A 645 25.56 -3.41 27.14
CA ALA A 645 24.54 -2.55 26.52
C ALA A 645 23.16 -2.75 27.17
N ARG A 646 22.81 -4.00 27.51
CA ARG A 646 21.58 -4.35 28.22
C ARG A 646 21.54 -3.71 29.61
N ASP A 647 22.61 -3.83 30.37
CA ASP A 647 22.72 -3.24 31.70
C ASP A 647 22.66 -1.70 31.65
N ALA A 648 23.28 -1.10 30.63
CA ALA A 648 23.16 0.35 30.42
C ALA A 648 21.71 0.81 30.22
N LEU A 649 20.90 0.05 29.46
CA LEU A 649 19.48 0.37 29.27
C LEU A 649 18.66 0.08 30.55
N PHE A 650 18.68 -1.17 31.03
CA PHE A 650 17.74 -1.64 32.04
C PHE A 650 18.13 -1.29 33.48
N LEU A 651 19.42 -1.08 33.77
CA LEU A 651 19.90 -0.67 35.08
C LEU A 651 20.31 0.80 35.08
N GLY A 652 21.08 1.22 34.07
CA GLY A 652 21.61 2.58 33.94
C GLY A 652 20.55 3.65 33.63
N ALA A 653 19.52 3.31 32.85
CA ALA A 653 18.45 4.23 32.44
C ALA A 653 17.06 3.83 32.98
N ARG A 654 17.01 3.05 34.07
CA ARG A 654 15.77 2.45 34.61
C ARG A 654 14.59 3.41 34.82
N GLY A 655 14.85 4.69 35.13
CA GLY A 655 13.80 5.70 35.33
C GLY A 655 13.03 6.07 34.05
N ASN A 656 13.58 5.69 32.89
CA ASN A 656 13.03 5.96 31.56
C ASN A 656 12.67 4.67 30.80
N VAL A 657 12.76 3.51 31.45
CA VAL A 657 12.35 2.22 30.90
C VAL A 657 11.09 1.74 31.62
N VAL A 658 10.03 1.45 30.86
CA VAL A 658 8.75 0.96 31.38
C VAL A 658 8.51 -0.45 30.85
N ARG A 659 8.16 -1.39 31.72
CA ARG A 659 7.83 -2.77 31.33
C ARG A 659 6.32 -2.99 31.37
N VAL A 660 5.80 -3.74 30.40
CA VAL A 660 4.40 -4.17 30.28
C VAL A 660 4.36 -5.71 30.18
N PRO A 661 4.54 -6.43 31.30
CA PRO A 661 4.70 -7.89 31.32
C PRO A 661 3.41 -8.66 30.98
N ALA A 662 2.23 -8.07 31.15
CA ALA A 662 0.96 -8.72 30.82
C ALA A 662 0.72 -8.82 29.31
N TRP A 663 1.50 -8.10 28.49
CA TRP A 663 1.41 -8.20 27.03
C TRP A 663 1.86 -9.59 26.56
N ARG A 664 0.91 -10.41 26.12
CA ARG A 664 1.16 -11.74 25.56
C ARG A 664 1.08 -11.64 24.03
N ARG A 665 2.14 -12.05 23.35
CA ARG A 665 2.15 -12.18 21.89
C ARG A 665 1.09 -13.21 21.45
N PRO A 666 0.27 -12.94 20.42
CA PRO A 666 -0.60 -13.97 19.86
C PRO A 666 0.23 -15.13 19.34
N LEU A 667 -0.03 -16.34 19.86
CA LEU A 667 0.49 -17.58 19.33
C LEU A 667 -0.25 -17.90 18.04
N LYS A 668 0.49 -17.97 16.93
CA LYS A 668 0.10 -18.62 15.66
C LYS A 668 -1.32 -18.34 15.20
N HIS A 669 -1.57 -17.20 14.56
CA HIS A 669 -2.64 -17.16 13.56
C HIS A 669 -2.01 -16.59 12.29
N GLU A 670 -2.01 -17.38 11.21
CA GLU A 670 -1.97 -16.79 9.87
C GLU A 670 -3.33 -16.07 9.75
N PRO A 671 -3.38 -14.73 9.77
CA PRO A 671 -4.65 -14.07 9.57
C PRO A 671 -5.13 -14.45 8.17
N ALA A 672 -6.28 -15.11 8.08
CA ALA A 672 -7.00 -15.12 6.82
C ALA A 672 -7.27 -13.64 6.48
N PRO A 673 -7.03 -13.18 5.23
CA PRO A 673 -7.20 -11.77 4.83
C PRO A 673 -8.59 -11.18 5.11
N TRP A 674 -9.53 -12.02 5.55
CA TRP A 674 -10.97 -11.77 5.64
C TRP A 674 -11.56 -12.04 7.04
N SER A 675 -10.81 -12.56 8.01
CA SER A 675 -11.40 -12.95 9.30
C SER A 675 -11.36 -11.82 10.34
N LEU A 676 -12.51 -11.51 10.93
CA LEU A 676 -12.66 -10.71 12.15
C LEU A 676 -12.26 -11.55 13.37
N VAL A 677 -10.96 -11.75 13.62
CA VAL A 677 -10.49 -12.35 14.87
C VAL A 677 -10.57 -11.32 16.01
N GLU A 678 -11.30 -11.65 17.07
CA GLU A 678 -11.32 -10.88 18.33
C GLU A 678 -9.99 -11.03 19.09
N PRO A 679 -9.56 -10.00 19.85
CA PRO A 679 -8.38 -10.11 20.71
C PRO A 679 -8.56 -11.20 21.77
N ALA A 680 -7.51 -11.98 22.01
CA ALA A 680 -7.50 -13.00 23.07
C ALA A 680 -7.62 -12.34 24.47
N PRO A 681 -8.19 -12.99 25.50
CA PRO A 681 -8.38 -12.39 26.83
C PRO A 681 -7.13 -11.75 27.46
N GLY A 682 -5.96 -12.38 27.34
CA GLY A 682 -4.69 -11.83 27.83
C GLY A 682 -4.20 -10.59 27.07
N GLU A 683 -4.65 -10.38 25.83
CA GLU A 683 -4.37 -9.15 25.08
C GLU A 683 -5.18 -7.97 25.62
N ARG A 684 -6.35 -8.22 26.26
CA ARG A 684 -7.18 -7.15 26.85
C ARG A 684 -6.52 -6.54 28.10
N GLU A 685 -5.93 -7.38 28.94
CA GLU A 685 -5.20 -6.96 30.15
C GLU A 685 -3.91 -6.20 29.78
N GLY A 686 -3.08 -6.76 28.89
CA GLY A 686 -1.88 -6.09 28.40
C GLY A 686 -2.17 -4.77 27.66
N ALA A 687 -3.30 -4.69 26.94
CA ALA A 687 -3.73 -3.46 26.29
C ALA A 687 -4.10 -2.35 27.27
N ALA A 688 -4.70 -2.67 28.42
CA ALA A 688 -5.02 -1.69 29.45
C ALA A 688 -3.74 -1.13 30.11
N GLU A 689 -2.81 -2.02 30.48
CA GLU A 689 -1.52 -1.64 31.05
C GLU A 689 -0.70 -0.79 30.08
N LEU A 690 -0.66 -1.17 28.79
CA LEU A 690 0.03 -0.38 27.77
C LEU A 690 -0.58 1.02 27.61
N ARG A 691 -1.91 1.16 27.60
CA ARG A 691 -2.56 2.47 27.52
C ARG A 691 -2.19 3.37 28.70
N GLN A 692 -2.15 2.81 29.90
CA GLN A 692 -1.75 3.53 31.10
C GLN A 692 -0.27 3.94 31.04
N ALA A 693 0.62 3.02 30.67
CA ALA A 693 2.05 3.27 30.52
C ALA A 693 2.33 4.38 29.50
N LEU A 694 1.63 4.36 28.35
CA LEU A 694 1.76 5.38 27.32
C LEU A 694 1.32 6.75 27.82
N ALA A 695 0.17 6.84 28.49
CA ALA A 695 -0.35 8.10 29.01
C ALA A 695 0.58 8.76 30.05
N LEU A 696 1.38 7.95 30.78
CA LEU A 696 2.42 8.45 31.69
C LEU A 696 3.68 8.93 30.98
N CYS A 697 3.93 8.46 29.75
CA CYS A 697 5.11 8.81 28.97
C CYS A 697 4.87 10.03 28.06
N VAL A 698 3.72 10.07 27.40
CA VAL A 698 3.34 11.13 26.48
C VAL A 698 1.80 11.24 26.44
N PRO A 699 1.22 12.44 26.57
CA PRO A 699 -0.23 12.59 26.47
C PRO A 699 -0.72 12.29 25.04
N PRO A 700 -1.93 11.74 24.85
CA PRO A 700 -2.47 11.44 23.53
C PRO A 700 -2.61 12.69 22.67
N ASP A 701 -2.35 12.55 21.37
CA ASP A 701 -2.47 13.65 20.41
C ASP A 701 -3.96 13.99 20.19
N VAL A 702 -4.79 12.96 20.00
CA VAL A 702 -6.25 13.09 19.91
C VAL A 702 -6.91 12.26 21.01
N SER A 703 -7.82 12.87 21.76
CA SER A 703 -8.60 12.19 22.80
C SER A 703 -10.08 12.55 22.71
N LEU A 704 -10.96 11.60 23.04
CA LEU A 704 -12.40 11.81 23.19
C LEU A 704 -12.74 11.88 24.70
N PRO A 705 -13.32 12.98 25.21
CA PRO A 705 -13.71 13.09 26.61
C PRO A 705 -14.91 12.19 26.91
N ARG A 706 -14.75 11.27 27.89
CA ARG A 706 -15.73 10.31 28.44
C ARG A 706 -16.39 9.31 27.46
N GLY A 707 -16.28 8.02 27.79
CA GLY A 707 -17.06 6.92 27.21
C GLY A 707 -16.26 6.04 26.23
N GLU A 708 -15.98 4.81 26.65
CA GLU A 708 -15.26 3.78 25.86
C GLU A 708 -15.95 3.45 24.52
N ARG A 709 -17.20 3.85 24.32
CA ARG A 709 -17.97 3.65 23.08
C ARG A 709 -17.63 4.64 21.95
N GLY A 710 -17.11 5.84 22.27
CA GLY A 710 -16.87 6.90 21.28
C GLY A 710 -15.66 6.68 20.37
N ARG A 711 -14.74 5.76 20.73
CA ARG A 711 -13.50 5.46 19.97
C ARG A 711 -13.69 4.42 18.87
N GLN A 712 -14.85 3.77 18.79
CA GLN A 712 -15.05 2.65 17.86
C GLN A 712 -15.42 3.15 16.46
N GLY A 713 -14.53 3.89 15.81
CA GLY A 713 -14.78 4.29 14.41
C GLY A 713 -14.16 5.56 13.89
N LEU A 714 -13.62 6.43 14.74
CA LEU A 714 -12.83 7.56 14.26
C LEU A 714 -11.37 7.18 14.09
N THR A 715 -10.80 7.55 12.95
CA THR A 715 -9.37 7.46 12.67
C THR A 715 -8.85 8.83 12.28
N TRP A 716 -7.55 9.05 12.48
CA TRP A 716 -6.95 10.34 12.19
C TRP A 716 -5.47 10.23 11.82
N ALA A 717 -4.94 11.29 11.21
CA ALA A 717 -3.52 11.52 10.99
C ALA A 717 -3.22 13.01 11.23
N HIS A 718 -2.05 13.34 11.77
CA HIS A 718 -1.67 14.71 12.11
C HIS A 718 -0.38 15.13 11.41
N ARG A 719 -0.40 16.33 10.84
CA ARG A 719 0.76 16.97 10.21
C ARG A 719 0.93 18.40 10.71
N GLN A 720 2.16 18.89 10.69
CA GLN A 720 2.49 20.27 11.00
C GLN A 720 3.16 20.94 9.79
N GLN A 721 2.64 22.09 9.37
CA GLN A 721 3.12 22.85 8.22
C GLN A 721 3.14 24.34 8.55
N ASP A 722 4.29 25.01 8.44
CA ASP A 722 4.41 26.47 8.57
C ASP A 722 3.71 27.04 9.83
N GLY A 723 3.84 26.36 10.97
CA GLY A 723 3.20 26.74 12.24
C GLY A 723 1.70 26.46 12.33
N ARG A 724 1.12 25.77 11.34
CA ARG A 724 -0.24 25.24 11.34
C ARG A 724 -0.26 23.75 11.63
N HIS A 725 -1.36 23.30 12.21
CA HIS A 725 -1.65 21.89 12.45
C HIS A 725 -2.77 21.42 11.53
N VAL A 726 -2.57 20.28 10.88
CA VAL A 726 -3.52 19.68 9.92
C VAL A 726 -3.85 18.28 10.40
N TYR A 727 -5.08 18.08 10.87
CA TYR A 727 -5.61 16.78 11.24
C TYR A 727 -6.53 16.26 10.14
N PHE A 728 -6.20 15.13 9.52
CA PHE A 728 -7.16 14.36 8.74
C PHE A 728 -7.98 13.52 9.71
N VAL A 729 -9.31 13.65 9.72
CA VAL A 729 -10.21 12.90 10.61
C VAL A 729 -11.24 12.19 9.75
N ALA A 730 -11.36 10.87 9.92
CA ALA A 730 -12.26 10.02 9.13
C ALA A 730 -13.13 9.17 10.04
N ASN A 731 -14.45 9.20 9.80
CA ASN A 731 -15.41 8.27 10.36
C ASN A 731 -15.45 7.01 9.50
N VAL A 732 -14.95 5.88 10.00
CA VAL A 732 -14.97 4.60 9.28
C VAL A 732 -16.23 3.77 9.55
N GLN A 733 -17.23 4.34 10.24
CA GLN A 733 -18.48 3.66 10.59
C GLN A 733 -19.56 3.86 9.53
N ALA A 734 -20.51 2.93 9.51
CA ALA A 734 -21.76 3.04 8.75
C ALA A 734 -22.81 3.97 9.40
N THR A 735 -22.45 4.66 10.48
CA THR A 735 -23.34 5.51 11.29
C THR A 735 -22.75 6.90 11.46
N ASP A 736 -23.61 7.89 11.74
CA ASP A 736 -23.17 9.23 12.11
C ASP A 736 -22.28 9.15 13.37
N PHE A 737 -21.17 9.88 13.37
CA PHE A 737 -20.39 10.20 14.55
C PHE A 737 -20.79 11.60 15.04
N GLU A 738 -21.07 11.73 16.32
CA GLU A 738 -21.19 13.01 17.01
C GLU A 738 -20.44 12.94 18.34
N GLY A 739 -19.48 13.85 18.53
CA GLY A 739 -18.70 13.87 19.75
C GLY A 739 -17.74 15.05 19.83
N GLU A 740 -17.21 15.27 21.03
CA GLU A 740 -16.16 16.24 21.27
C GLU A 740 -14.78 15.60 21.05
N LEU A 741 -13.95 16.22 20.24
CA LEU A 741 -12.55 15.86 20.06
C LEU A 741 -11.70 16.87 20.84
N SER A 742 -10.73 16.35 21.60
CA SER A 742 -9.72 17.16 22.27
C SER A 742 -8.37 16.90 21.60
N LEU A 743 -7.82 17.94 20.98
CA LEU A 743 -6.58 17.93 20.20
C LEU A 743 -5.44 18.50 21.05
N ARG A 744 -4.25 17.89 20.98
CA ARG A 744 -3.06 18.31 21.75
C ARG A 744 -2.35 19.51 21.12
N ILE A 745 -3.11 20.57 20.89
CA ILE A 745 -2.68 21.86 20.35
C ILE A 745 -3.50 22.98 20.99
N LEU A 746 -2.99 24.21 20.91
CA LEU A 746 -3.73 25.42 21.22
C LEU A 746 -4.04 26.18 19.92
N ALA A 747 -5.26 26.04 19.43
CA ALA A 747 -5.72 26.71 18.21
C ALA A 747 -6.39 28.04 18.56
N ARG A 748 -5.93 29.13 17.96
CA ARG A 748 -6.67 30.41 17.96
C ARG A 748 -7.77 30.38 16.90
N GLU A 749 -7.43 29.84 15.74
CA GLU A 749 -8.34 29.68 14.61
C GLU A 749 -8.36 28.19 14.23
N LEU A 750 -9.57 27.68 14.00
CA LEU A 750 -9.80 26.30 13.60
C LEU A 750 -10.76 26.29 12.42
N GLU A 751 -10.38 25.65 11.32
CA GLU A 751 -11.22 25.47 10.14
C GLU A 751 -11.46 23.99 9.87
N LEU A 752 -12.67 23.64 9.43
CA LEU A 752 -12.98 22.35 8.83
C LEU A 752 -12.96 22.49 7.32
N TRP A 753 -12.13 21.70 6.65
CA TRP A 753 -12.05 21.62 5.19
C TRP A 753 -12.65 20.30 4.72
N ASP A 754 -13.61 20.37 3.81
CA ASP A 754 -14.32 19.24 3.23
C ASP A 754 -13.67 18.86 1.88
N PRO A 755 -12.86 17.78 1.82
CA PRO A 755 -12.21 17.33 0.58
C PRO A 755 -13.18 16.80 -0.48
N ARG A 756 -14.40 16.39 -0.12
CA ARG A 756 -15.43 15.96 -1.09
C ARG A 756 -15.96 17.18 -1.84
N ARG A 757 -16.29 18.26 -1.13
CA ARG A 757 -16.88 19.47 -1.72
C ARG A 757 -15.86 20.53 -2.13
N GLY A 758 -14.63 20.45 -1.64
CA GLY A 758 -13.64 21.51 -1.84
C GLY A 758 -14.05 22.80 -1.13
N SER A 759 -14.61 22.72 0.07
CA SER A 759 -15.05 23.87 0.86
C SER A 759 -14.35 23.93 2.22
N ARG A 760 -14.39 25.09 2.88
CA ARG A 760 -13.94 25.24 4.28
C ARG A 760 -14.92 26.07 5.09
N LYS A 761 -14.99 25.80 6.39
CA LYS A 761 -15.77 26.59 7.37
C LYS A 761 -14.96 26.81 8.64
N ALA A 762 -15.10 27.99 9.24
CA ALA A 762 -14.59 28.23 10.59
C ALA A 762 -15.35 27.35 11.61
N LEU A 763 -14.65 26.91 12.64
CA LEU A 763 -15.16 26.23 13.80
C LEU A 763 -14.81 27.05 15.04
N GLU A 764 -15.63 26.92 16.09
CA GLU A 764 -15.39 27.57 17.38
C GLU A 764 -14.65 26.59 18.31
N PRO A 765 -13.32 26.70 18.46
CA PRO A 765 -12.58 25.88 19.42
C PRO A 765 -12.84 26.35 20.85
N ARG A 766 -12.86 25.41 21.80
CA ARG A 766 -12.76 25.69 23.23
C ARG A 766 -11.38 25.32 23.73
N THR A 767 -10.80 26.13 24.61
CA THR A 767 -9.54 25.77 25.28
C THR A 767 -9.86 25.05 26.59
N GLU A 768 -9.28 23.89 26.80
CA GLU A 768 -9.35 23.13 28.04
C GLU A 768 -7.99 23.15 28.76
N GLY A 769 -8.00 23.50 30.05
CA GLY A 769 -6.80 23.55 30.90
C GLY A 769 -5.99 24.85 30.78
N PRO A 770 -5.22 25.21 31.82
CA PRO A 770 -4.40 26.42 31.81
C PRO A 770 -3.04 26.21 31.11
N GLY A 771 -2.52 27.27 30.49
CA GLY A 771 -1.12 27.34 30.03
C GLY A 771 -0.80 26.56 28.73
N PRO A 772 0.49 26.35 28.41
CA PRO A 772 0.95 25.67 27.20
C PRO A 772 0.61 24.16 27.16
N GLU A 773 0.13 23.58 28.26
CA GLU A 773 -0.39 22.21 28.33
C GLU A 773 -1.89 22.11 27.97
N GLY A 774 -2.54 23.25 27.72
CA GLY A 774 -3.93 23.30 27.33
C GLY A 774 -4.21 22.61 25.99
N ARG A 775 -5.44 22.15 25.81
CA ARG A 775 -5.90 21.42 24.62
C ARG A 775 -7.02 22.16 23.91
N THR A 776 -7.15 21.92 22.61
CA THR A 776 -8.24 22.45 21.80
C THR A 776 -9.37 21.43 21.74
N GLN A 777 -10.51 21.76 22.31
CA GLN A 777 -11.75 20.99 22.19
C GLN A 777 -12.59 21.50 21.03
N VAL A 778 -13.16 20.57 20.28
CA VAL A 778 -14.07 20.86 19.16
C VAL A 778 -15.15 19.80 19.05
N THR A 779 -16.41 20.22 18.95
CA THR A 779 -17.52 19.30 18.67
C THR A 779 -17.56 19.01 17.17
N LEU A 780 -17.46 17.74 16.81
CA LEU A 780 -17.46 17.28 15.43
C LEU A 780 -18.67 16.38 15.18
N ARG A 781 -19.31 16.59 14.02
CA ARG A 781 -20.33 15.71 13.47
C ARG A 781 -19.85 15.23 12.11
N LEU A 782 -19.69 13.92 11.95
CA LEU A 782 -19.29 13.28 10.70
C LEU A 782 -20.34 12.26 10.29
N ALA A 783 -20.75 12.31 9.04
CA ALA A 783 -21.61 11.31 8.45
C ALA A 783 -20.89 9.95 8.28
N PRO A 784 -21.62 8.85 8.02
CA PRO A 784 -21.02 7.57 7.66
C PRO A 784 -19.96 7.75 6.59
N TYR A 785 -18.76 7.23 6.84
CA TYR A 785 -17.64 7.26 5.89
C TYR A 785 -17.17 8.68 5.50
N GLU A 786 -17.60 9.72 6.21
CA GLU A 786 -17.17 11.09 6.00
C GLU A 786 -15.77 11.32 6.58
N SER A 787 -14.98 12.10 5.85
CA SER A 787 -13.63 12.49 6.27
C SER A 787 -13.35 13.93 5.90
N VAL A 788 -12.66 14.62 6.80
CA VAL A 788 -12.44 16.08 6.78
C VAL A 788 -11.02 16.39 7.23
N PHE A 789 -10.57 17.61 6.94
CA PHE A 789 -9.38 18.18 7.56
C PHE A 789 -9.76 19.21 8.60
N LEU A 790 -9.17 19.14 9.79
CA LEU A 790 -9.17 20.23 10.75
C LEU A 790 -7.84 20.97 10.61
N VAL A 791 -7.89 22.22 10.16
CA VAL A 791 -6.72 23.08 9.95
C VAL A 791 -6.70 24.14 11.02
N ALA A 792 -5.69 24.12 11.87
CA ALA A 792 -5.53 25.02 13.01
C ALA A 792 -4.30 25.92 12.85
N SER A 793 -4.41 27.18 13.26
CA SER A 793 -3.30 28.16 13.23
C SER A 793 -3.05 28.79 14.61
N GLY A 794 -1.76 28.99 14.97
CA GLY A 794 -1.25 29.76 16.15
C GLY A 794 -0.06 29.11 16.89
N PRO A 795 0.99 29.87 17.33
CA PRO A 795 1.26 30.07 18.77
C PRO A 795 1.93 31.45 19.13
N PRO A 796 2.33 31.70 20.41
CA PRO A 796 1.68 32.62 21.38
C PRO A 796 1.80 34.13 21.06
N GLN A 797 0.76 34.92 21.37
CA GLN A 797 0.99 36.31 21.79
C GLN A 797 0.86 36.37 23.31
N ASP A 798 1.92 36.89 23.92
CA ASP A 798 2.07 37.27 25.32
C ASP A 798 0.72 37.68 25.94
N LEU A 799 0.20 36.86 26.87
CA LEU A 799 -1.05 37.11 27.60
C LEU A 799 -0.92 38.28 28.61
N ARG A 800 -0.09 39.28 28.30
CA ARG A 800 0.19 40.44 29.15
C ARG A 800 -0.18 41.79 28.55
N SER A 801 -0.83 41.85 27.38
CA SER A 801 -1.37 43.13 26.91
C SER A 801 -2.91 43.15 26.95
N ASP A 802 -3.44 43.67 28.06
CA ASP A 802 -4.76 44.29 28.10
C ASP A 802 -4.79 45.48 27.12
N ARG A 803 -5.13 45.23 25.86
CA ARG A 803 -5.67 46.28 24.98
C ARG A 803 -6.76 45.73 24.07
N PRO A 804 -7.97 46.34 24.07
CA PRO A 804 -9.01 45.97 23.12
C PRO A 804 -8.59 46.33 21.69
N ALA A 805 -8.56 45.35 20.79
CA ALA A 805 -8.25 45.58 19.39
C ALA A 805 -9.37 46.38 18.71
N ARG A 806 -9.02 47.61 18.32
CA ARG A 806 -9.83 48.55 17.55
C ARG A 806 -9.99 48.01 16.12
N ARG A 807 -11.22 47.73 15.68
CA ARG A 807 -11.53 47.46 14.26
C ARG A 807 -11.26 48.71 13.44
N GLN A 808 -10.47 48.61 12.38
CA GLN A 808 -10.49 49.55 11.26
C GLN A 808 -10.93 48.81 9.98
N PRO A 809 -11.90 49.35 9.22
CA PRO A 809 -12.28 48.81 7.93
C PRO A 809 -11.35 49.33 6.82
N GLY A 810 -10.66 48.43 6.14
CA GLY A 810 -10.03 48.71 4.84
C GLY A 810 -11.00 48.43 3.69
N PRO A 811 -10.89 49.12 2.54
CA PRO A 811 -11.95 49.17 1.53
C PRO A 811 -12.06 47.88 0.70
N LEU A 812 -13.31 47.56 0.37
CA LEU A 812 -13.75 46.50 -0.55
C LEU A 812 -13.13 46.62 -1.95
N LEU A 813 -12.76 45.47 -2.53
CA LEU A 813 -12.92 45.19 -3.96
C LEU A 813 -13.31 43.70 -4.18
N VAL A 814 -14.62 43.47 -4.05
CA VAL A 814 -15.56 42.79 -4.98
C VAL A 814 -15.24 41.39 -5.57
N ASN A 815 -16.08 40.45 -5.14
CA ASN A 815 -16.70 39.31 -5.83
C ASN A 815 -15.97 37.96 -5.98
N ALA A 816 -16.04 37.16 -4.91
CA ALA A 816 -16.61 35.82 -4.99
C ALA A 816 -17.55 35.64 -3.78
N PRO A 817 -18.78 35.10 -3.91
CA PRO A 817 -19.57 34.79 -2.75
C PRO A 817 -18.82 33.70 -1.98
N ALA A 818 -18.32 34.03 -0.80
CA ALA A 818 -18.01 33.03 0.20
C ALA A 818 -19.33 32.33 0.55
N LEU A 819 -19.62 31.22 -0.13
CA LEU A 819 -20.67 30.31 0.27
C LEU A 819 -20.31 29.84 1.68
N THR A 820 -21.03 30.31 2.68
CA THR A 820 -21.10 29.64 3.97
C THR A 820 -21.49 28.19 3.66
N PRO A 821 -20.62 27.19 3.94
CA PRO A 821 -20.98 25.83 3.64
C PRO A 821 -22.20 25.47 4.47
N ALA A 822 -23.22 24.93 3.80
CA ALA A 822 -24.32 24.30 4.49
C ALA A 822 -23.79 23.23 5.46
N PRO A 823 -24.42 23.04 6.64
CA PRO A 823 -24.13 21.87 7.46
C PRO A 823 -24.27 20.61 6.60
N SER A 824 -23.47 19.56 6.85
CA SER A 824 -23.53 18.28 6.14
C SER A 824 -24.64 17.36 6.66
N HIS A 825 -25.33 17.76 7.73
CA HIS A 825 -26.42 17.06 8.38
C HIS A 825 -27.62 18.00 8.60
N PRO A 826 -28.86 17.49 8.50
CA PRO A 826 -30.01 18.18 9.05
C PRO A 826 -29.88 18.34 10.57
N GLY A 827 -30.42 19.44 11.11
CA GLY A 827 -30.66 19.56 12.54
C GLY A 827 -31.85 18.69 12.98
N PRO A 828 -32.31 18.79 14.25
CA PRO A 828 -33.55 18.15 14.67
C PRO A 828 -34.68 18.52 13.72
N ALA A 829 -35.35 17.50 13.14
CA ALA A 829 -36.43 17.73 12.19
C ALA A 829 -37.62 18.38 12.90
N ARG A 830 -38.10 19.49 12.35
CA ARG A 830 -39.40 20.07 12.69
C ARG A 830 -40.52 19.30 11.98
N THR A 831 -40.26 18.89 10.74
CA THR A 831 -41.22 18.18 9.90
C THR A 831 -40.48 17.24 8.97
N GLU A 832 -40.99 16.02 8.82
CA GLU A 832 -40.56 15.06 7.80
C GLU A 832 -41.76 14.71 6.93
N ARG A 833 -41.61 14.79 5.60
CA ARG A 833 -42.64 14.43 4.63
C ARG A 833 -42.12 13.35 3.70
N ALA A 834 -42.77 12.20 3.67
CA ALA A 834 -42.44 11.14 2.72
C ALA A 834 -42.73 11.62 1.28
N LEU A 835 -41.84 11.25 0.35
CA LEU A 835 -42.05 11.50 -1.06
C LEU A 835 -42.59 10.23 -1.71
N GLU A 836 -43.79 10.32 -2.26
CA GLU A 836 -44.54 9.18 -2.80
C GLU A 836 -44.80 9.34 -4.31
N GLU A 837 -45.56 8.40 -4.88
CA GLU A 837 -46.03 8.41 -6.27
C GLU A 837 -44.93 8.54 -7.34
N TRP A 838 -43.87 7.76 -7.20
CA TRP A 838 -42.73 7.81 -8.11
C TRP A 838 -43.05 7.23 -9.49
N THR A 839 -42.53 7.87 -10.53
CA THR A 839 -42.46 7.31 -11.88
C THR A 839 -41.03 6.87 -12.18
N LEU A 840 -40.80 5.58 -12.38
CA LEU A 840 -39.52 5.01 -12.80
C LEU A 840 -39.46 4.89 -14.32
N ARG A 841 -38.41 5.44 -14.92
CA ARG A 841 -38.06 5.32 -16.33
C ARG A 841 -36.74 4.57 -16.49
N ALA A 842 -36.78 3.39 -17.07
CA ALA A 842 -35.63 2.53 -17.33
C ALA A 842 -35.83 1.79 -18.66
N GLU A 843 -34.76 1.61 -19.46
CA GLU A 843 -34.80 0.88 -20.73
C GLU A 843 -35.93 1.31 -21.70
N GLY A 844 -36.20 2.62 -21.76
CA GLY A 844 -37.28 3.16 -22.61
C GLY A 844 -38.71 2.86 -22.12
N ARG A 845 -38.87 2.21 -20.96
CA ARG A 845 -40.17 1.93 -20.32
C ARG A 845 -40.41 2.88 -19.16
N SER A 846 -41.68 3.21 -18.91
CA SER A 846 -42.11 4.03 -17.78
C SER A 846 -43.11 3.24 -16.94
N ARG A 847 -42.93 3.21 -15.61
CA ARG A 847 -43.86 2.58 -14.67
C ARG A 847 -44.08 3.44 -13.44
N ARG A 848 -45.30 3.47 -12.92
CA ARG A 848 -45.62 4.10 -11.63
C ARG A 848 -45.27 3.12 -10.50
N LEU A 849 -44.66 3.62 -9.45
CA LEU A 849 -44.28 2.87 -8.26
C LEU A 849 -45.11 3.36 -7.08
N THR A 850 -45.78 2.43 -6.40
CA THR A 850 -46.48 2.69 -5.14
C THR A 850 -45.53 2.71 -3.94
N SER A 851 -44.39 2.04 -4.05
CA SER A 851 -43.29 2.09 -3.09
C SER A 851 -41.94 2.05 -3.81
N LEU A 852 -40.93 2.67 -3.20
CA LEU A 852 -39.54 2.51 -3.59
C LEU A 852 -39.03 1.13 -3.16
N GLY A 853 -37.99 0.64 -3.83
CA GLY A 853 -37.46 -0.70 -3.64
C GLY A 853 -36.27 -0.97 -4.55
N SER A 854 -35.59 -2.08 -4.30
CA SER A 854 -34.40 -2.44 -5.06
C SER A 854 -34.77 -3.01 -6.43
N TRP A 855 -34.06 -2.60 -7.49
CA TRP A 855 -34.36 -3.04 -8.86
C TRP A 855 -34.32 -4.56 -9.05
N HIS A 856 -33.54 -5.26 -8.24
CA HIS A 856 -33.43 -6.71 -8.35
C HIS A 856 -34.75 -7.45 -8.02
N GLU A 857 -35.67 -6.78 -7.32
CA GLU A 857 -37.01 -7.25 -6.96
C GLU A 857 -38.08 -6.81 -7.96
N LEU A 858 -37.74 -5.89 -8.89
CA LEU A 858 -38.67 -5.35 -9.88
C LEU A 858 -38.66 -6.18 -11.16
N GLU A 859 -39.85 -6.57 -11.62
CA GLU A 859 -40.01 -7.35 -12.85
C GLU A 859 -39.38 -6.64 -14.06
N GLY A 860 -38.49 -7.35 -14.76
CA GLY A 860 -37.76 -6.85 -15.91
C GLY A 860 -36.50 -6.03 -15.59
N LEU A 861 -36.20 -5.73 -14.32
CA LEU A 861 -35.00 -4.98 -13.90
C LEU A 861 -34.04 -5.80 -13.03
N ALA A 862 -34.32 -7.08 -12.82
CA ALA A 862 -33.55 -7.99 -11.97
C ALA A 862 -32.02 -7.97 -12.23
N HIS A 863 -31.65 -7.79 -13.50
CA HIS A 863 -30.27 -7.81 -14.00
C HIS A 863 -29.88 -6.50 -14.71
N PHE A 864 -30.64 -5.42 -14.49
CA PHE A 864 -30.34 -4.13 -15.09
C PHE A 864 -29.05 -3.55 -14.51
N ALA A 865 -28.17 -3.07 -15.38
CA ALA A 865 -27.00 -2.28 -15.02
C ALA A 865 -26.94 -1.04 -15.92
N GLY A 866 -26.88 0.14 -15.32
CA GLY A 866 -27.04 1.40 -16.03
C GLY A 866 -27.64 2.50 -15.16
N SER A 867 -28.24 3.48 -15.81
CA SER A 867 -28.95 4.57 -15.15
C SER A 867 -30.47 4.46 -15.36
N ALA A 868 -31.26 4.66 -14.31
CA ALA A 868 -32.70 4.84 -14.40
C ALA A 868 -33.13 6.15 -13.74
N THR A 869 -34.20 6.74 -14.26
CA THR A 869 -34.70 8.05 -13.81
C THR A 869 -35.99 7.88 -13.00
N TYR A 870 -35.98 8.42 -11.79
CA TYR A 870 -37.14 8.53 -10.92
C TYR A 870 -37.68 9.94 -10.98
N VAL A 871 -39.00 10.10 -11.08
CA VAL A 871 -39.66 11.41 -11.10
C VAL A 871 -40.79 11.40 -10.08
N THR A 872 -40.84 12.43 -9.23
CA THR A 872 -42.00 12.74 -8.38
C THR A 872 -42.21 14.27 -8.32
N THR A 873 -43.27 14.70 -7.65
CA THR A 873 -43.51 16.11 -7.35
C THR A 873 -43.82 16.29 -5.88
N PHE A 874 -43.44 17.43 -5.33
CA PHE A 874 -43.82 17.84 -3.98
C PHE A 874 -44.12 19.34 -3.94
N ASP A 875 -44.90 19.76 -2.96
CA ASP A 875 -45.24 21.17 -2.75
C ASP A 875 -44.48 21.73 -1.55
N LEU A 876 -44.02 22.97 -1.67
CA LEU A 876 -43.51 23.76 -0.55
C LEU A 876 -44.52 24.84 -0.18
N GLU A 877 -44.87 24.88 1.09
CA GLU A 877 -45.73 25.89 1.68
C GLU A 877 -44.91 27.10 2.15
N GLY A 878 -45.59 28.22 2.46
CA GLY A 878 -44.93 29.45 2.92
C GLY A 878 -44.15 29.28 4.23
N ASN A 879 -44.61 28.39 5.11
CA ASN A 879 -43.99 28.04 6.39
C ASN A 879 -42.78 27.09 6.25
N ASP A 880 -42.58 26.45 5.08
CA ASP A 880 -41.50 25.52 4.79
C ASP A 880 -40.22 26.24 4.34
N VAL A 881 -40.39 27.41 3.73
CA VAL A 881 -39.32 28.20 3.11
C VAL A 881 -39.03 29.47 3.91
N GLY A 882 -37.84 30.03 3.72
CA GLY A 882 -37.38 31.24 4.42
C GLY A 882 -36.14 31.01 5.27
N PRO A 883 -35.52 32.08 5.79
CA PRO A 883 -34.21 32.04 6.44
C PRO A 883 -34.21 31.26 7.76
N ALA A 884 -35.38 31.07 8.37
CA ALA A 884 -35.55 30.31 9.61
C ALA A 884 -35.56 28.79 9.40
N ASN A 885 -35.67 28.30 8.16
CA ASN A 885 -35.73 26.87 7.85
C ASN A 885 -34.53 26.43 7.00
N ALA A 886 -34.07 25.20 7.26
CA ALA A 886 -33.15 24.47 6.41
C ALA A 886 -33.90 23.27 5.82
N LEU A 887 -33.99 23.26 4.49
CA LEU A 887 -34.68 22.22 3.73
C LEU A 887 -33.68 21.17 3.24
N TRP A 888 -34.03 19.90 3.42
CA TRP A 888 -33.18 18.76 3.09
C TRP A 888 -33.97 17.72 2.32
N LEU A 889 -33.37 17.19 1.26
CA LEU A 889 -33.85 15.98 0.60
C LEU A 889 -33.00 14.81 1.09
N ASP A 890 -33.63 13.81 1.68
CA ASP A 890 -33.01 12.56 2.10
C ASP A 890 -33.56 11.43 1.22
N LEU A 891 -32.70 10.79 0.43
CA LEU A 891 -33.10 9.72 -0.48
C LEU A 891 -33.12 8.34 0.19
N GLY A 892 -32.72 8.24 1.46
CA GLY A 892 -32.54 6.96 2.14
C GLY A 892 -31.46 6.12 1.46
N LEU A 893 -31.75 4.85 1.21
CA LEU A 893 -30.82 3.93 0.56
C LEU A 893 -30.83 4.11 -0.97
N VAL A 894 -29.63 4.24 -1.55
CA VAL A 894 -29.41 4.30 -3.01
C VAL A 894 -28.32 3.30 -3.41
N GLY A 895 -28.60 2.50 -4.43
CA GLY A 895 -27.63 1.61 -5.08
C GLY A 895 -27.32 2.10 -6.50
N ASP A 896 -26.28 2.90 -6.75
CA ASP A 896 -25.23 3.32 -5.80
C ASP A 896 -24.98 4.83 -5.83
N VAL A 897 -25.17 5.48 -7.00
CA VAL A 897 -24.98 6.92 -7.21
C VAL A 897 -26.28 7.58 -7.64
N ALA A 898 -26.64 8.73 -7.05
CA ALA A 898 -27.85 9.50 -7.39
C ALA A 898 -27.50 10.92 -7.87
N GLU A 899 -27.91 11.29 -9.08
CA GLU A 899 -27.90 12.68 -9.56
C GLU A 899 -29.27 13.31 -9.26
N VAL A 900 -29.29 14.36 -8.44
CA VAL A 900 -30.54 15.01 -8.00
C VAL A 900 -30.78 16.27 -8.82
N PHE A 901 -31.88 16.29 -9.57
CA PHE A 901 -32.35 17.46 -10.32
C PHE A 901 -33.63 18.01 -9.73
N LEU A 902 -33.69 19.32 -9.60
CA LEU A 902 -34.91 20.04 -9.22
C LEU A 902 -35.35 20.98 -10.32
N GLU A 903 -36.66 21.06 -10.50
CA GLU A 903 -37.33 22.02 -11.37
C GLU A 903 -38.45 22.68 -10.57
N GLY A 904 -38.24 23.94 -10.22
CA GLY A 904 -39.21 24.74 -9.45
C GLY A 904 -40.21 25.49 -10.34
N PRO A 905 -41.01 26.41 -9.77
CA PRO A 905 -42.03 27.17 -10.48
C PRO A 905 -41.51 27.95 -11.70
N ALA A 906 -40.24 28.33 -11.70
CA ALA A 906 -39.57 29.00 -12.82
C ALA A 906 -39.23 28.08 -14.00
N ARG A 907 -39.59 26.79 -13.94
CA ARG A 907 -39.38 25.76 -14.99
C ARG A 907 -37.94 25.60 -15.47
N LYS A 908 -36.98 25.86 -14.57
CA LYS A 908 -35.56 25.64 -14.83
C LYS A 908 -35.12 24.35 -14.14
N ARG A 909 -34.75 23.33 -14.93
CA ARG A 909 -34.12 22.10 -14.45
C ARG A 909 -32.68 22.39 -14.03
N MET A 910 -32.32 22.07 -12.79
CA MET A 910 -30.99 22.29 -12.24
C MET A 910 -30.49 21.05 -11.51
N LEU A 911 -29.25 20.63 -11.79
CA LEU A 911 -28.54 19.65 -10.97
C LEU A 911 -28.23 20.29 -9.62
N VAL A 912 -28.69 19.67 -8.54
CA VAL A 912 -28.47 20.12 -7.17
C VAL A 912 -27.15 19.54 -6.65
N GLU A 913 -27.02 18.21 -6.65
CA GLU A 913 -25.82 17.49 -6.23
C GLU A 913 -25.82 16.08 -6.84
N THR A 914 -24.61 15.51 -7.01
CA THR A 914 -24.42 14.08 -7.25
C THR A 914 -24.03 13.40 -5.94
N LEU A 915 -24.90 12.53 -5.45
CA LEU A 915 -24.78 11.77 -4.21
C LEU A 915 -24.17 10.40 -4.52
N TRP A 916 -22.84 10.30 -4.42
CA TRP A 916 -22.07 9.12 -4.83
C TRP A 916 -21.62 8.24 -3.66
N MET A 917 -21.95 8.63 -2.43
CA MET A 917 -21.72 7.88 -1.20
C MET A 917 -22.77 8.28 -0.16
N ALA A 918 -23.06 7.36 0.76
CA ALA A 918 -23.90 7.61 1.91
C ALA A 918 -23.33 8.75 2.78
N PRO A 919 -24.20 9.47 3.51
CA PRO A 919 -25.65 9.47 3.39
C PRO A 919 -26.08 10.17 2.10
N HIS A 920 -27.07 9.61 1.41
CA HIS A 920 -27.62 10.15 0.16
C HIS A 920 -28.63 11.26 0.44
N ARG A 921 -28.16 12.34 1.06
CA ARG A 921 -28.95 13.52 1.39
C ARG A 921 -28.28 14.79 0.90
N VAL A 922 -29.10 15.78 0.54
CA VAL A 922 -28.66 17.07 0.01
C VAL A 922 -29.48 18.21 0.63
N ARG A 923 -28.81 19.30 1.00
CA ARG A 923 -29.50 20.52 1.43
C ARG A 923 -30.02 21.26 0.20
N LEU A 924 -31.30 21.57 0.19
CA LEU A 924 -31.91 22.38 -0.86
C LEU A 924 -31.61 23.87 -0.58
N GLY A 925 -31.36 24.65 -1.63
CA GLY A 925 -30.86 26.03 -1.51
C GLY A 925 -31.79 26.97 -0.71
N GLN A 926 -31.25 28.04 -0.12
CA GLN A 926 -32.07 29.00 0.64
C GLN A 926 -33.00 29.87 -0.23
N GLY A 927 -32.84 29.84 -1.56
CA GLY A 927 -33.68 30.56 -2.52
C GLY A 927 -34.97 29.84 -2.94
N MET A 928 -35.33 28.73 -2.29
CA MET A 928 -36.57 28.00 -2.58
C MET A 928 -37.79 28.86 -2.24
N LYS A 929 -38.77 28.89 -3.14
CA LYS A 929 -40.03 29.63 -3.00
C LYS A 929 -41.20 28.66 -2.79
N PRO A 930 -42.32 29.11 -2.21
CA PRO A 930 -43.53 28.30 -2.14
C PRO A 930 -44.00 27.89 -3.54
N GLY A 931 -44.61 26.72 -3.65
CA GLY A 931 -45.16 26.18 -4.88
C GLY A 931 -44.69 24.76 -5.18
N ARG A 932 -45.11 24.26 -6.34
CA ARG A 932 -44.85 22.89 -6.79
C ARG A 932 -43.47 22.72 -7.38
N TYR A 933 -42.76 21.69 -6.95
CA TYR A 933 -41.47 21.27 -7.48
C TYR A 933 -41.57 19.91 -8.12
N ARG A 934 -40.89 19.76 -9.25
CA ARG A 934 -40.63 18.46 -9.88
C ARG A 934 -39.24 18.01 -9.46
N LEU A 935 -39.18 16.84 -8.82
CA LEU A 935 -37.96 16.16 -8.42
C LEU A 935 -37.65 15.06 -9.41
N GLU A 936 -36.44 15.08 -9.94
CA GLU A 936 -35.92 14.03 -10.81
C GLU A 936 -34.62 13.49 -10.22
N VAL A 937 -34.57 12.17 -9.98
CA VAL A 937 -33.40 11.49 -9.43
C VAL A 937 -32.92 10.44 -10.43
N VAL A 938 -31.73 10.64 -11.00
CA VAL A 938 -31.11 9.65 -11.89
C VAL A 938 -30.20 8.77 -11.05
N VAL A 939 -30.57 7.50 -10.88
CA VAL A 939 -29.77 6.53 -10.12
C VAL A 939 -28.97 5.67 -11.07
N THR A 940 -27.69 5.43 -10.74
CA THR A 940 -26.77 4.56 -11.48
C THR A 940 -26.21 3.49 -10.53
N ASN A 941 -26.28 2.21 -10.90
CA ASN A 941 -25.81 1.07 -10.08
C ASN A 941 -24.49 0.47 -10.58
N GLY A 942 -23.99 -0.56 -9.89
CA GLY A 942 -22.86 -1.40 -10.32
C GLY A 942 -23.22 -2.49 -11.34
N LEU A 943 -22.21 -3.29 -11.74
CA LEU A 943 -22.33 -4.36 -12.73
C LEU A 943 -22.78 -5.72 -12.18
N VAL A 944 -22.63 -5.92 -10.88
CA VAL A 944 -22.82 -7.22 -10.20
C VAL A 944 -24.13 -7.93 -10.56
N ASN A 945 -25.26 -7.20 -10.66
CA ASN A 945 -26.56 -7.78 -11.01
C ASN A 945 -26.65 -8.20 -12.49
N HIS A 946 -26.01 -7.43 -13.38
CA HIS A 946 -25.94 -7.74 -14.81
C HIS A 946 -25.08 -8.98 -15.06
N VAL A 947 -23.89 -9.05 -14.44
CA VAL A 947 -22.99 -10.20 -14.57
C VAL A 947 -23.66 -11.49 -14.08
N ARG A 948 -24.42 -11.43 -12.98
CA ARG A 948 -25.21 -12.58 -12.50
C ARG A 948 -26.27 -13.05 -13.50
N GLY A 949 -26.81 -12.15 -14.32
CA GLY A 949 -27.82 -12.45 -15.34
C GLY A 949 -27.26 -13.09 -16.61
N LEU A 950 -25.94 -13.16 -16.78
CA LEU A 950 -25.33 -13.74 -17.98
C LEU A 950 -25.52 -15.26 -17.98
N ARG A 951 -26.24 -15.77 -18.98
CA ARG A 951 -26.55 -17.22 -19.14
C ARG A 951 -25.31 -18.09 -19.37
N SER A 952 -24.20 -17.50 -19.79
CA SER A 952 -22.90 -18.14 -19.84
C SER A 952 -21.84 -17.14 -19.35
N PRO A 953 -20.93 -17.54 -18.44
CA PRO A 953 -19.77 -16.71 -18.10
C PRO A 953 -18.83 -16.52 -19.31
N LYS A 954 -19.01 -17.32 -20.38
CA LYS A 954 -18.28 -17.21 -21.65
C LYS A 954 -19.00 -16.24 -22.59
N THR A 955 -18.72 -14.94 -22.46
CA THR A 955 -19.20 -13.93 -23.42
C THR A 955 -18.48 -14.16 -24.76
N PRO A 956 -19.16 -14.36 -25.90
CA PRO A 956 -18.48 -14.49 -27.19
C PRO A 956 -17.81 -13.18 -27.58
N VAL A 957 -16.72 -13.24 -28.35
CA VAL A 957 -16.12 -12.05 -28.94
C VAL A 957 -17.14 -11.45 -29.91
N PRO A 958 -17.46 -10.14 -29.83
CA PRO A 958 -18.38 -9.51 -30.77
C PRO A 958 -17.97 -9.78 -32.22
N ARG A 959 -18.94 -10.04 -33.12
CA ARG A 959 -18.66 -10.37 -34.54
C ARG A 959 -17.79 -9.32 -35.24
N SER A 960 -17.93 -8.05 -34.86
CA SER A 960 -17.10 -6.95 -35.37
C SER A 960 -15.62 -7.06 -34.95
N LEU A 961 -15.34 -7.68 -33.81
CA LEU A 961 -14.01 -7.89 -33.25
C LEU A 961 -13.41 -9.26 -33.60
N ALA A 962 -14.25 -10.26 -33.88
CA ALA A 962 -13.83 -11.65 -34.15
C ALA A 962 -12.76 -11.79 -35.24
N ARG A 963 -12.85 -10.98 -36.31
CA ARG A 963 -11.82 -11.00 -37.38
C ARG A 963 -10.43 -10.61 -36.90
N ARG A 964 -10.35 -9.70 -35.91
CA ARG A 964 -9.11 -9.13 -35.39
C ARG A 964 -8.58 -9.89 -34.18
N LEU A 965 -9.47 -10.25 -33.25
CA LEU A 965 -9.13 -10.84 -31.96
C LEU A 965 -9.28 -12.37 -31.94
N GLY A 966 -9.87 -12.97 -32.96
CA GLY A 966 -10.20 -14.39 -33.00
C GLY A 966 -11.47 -14.72 -32.19
N GLU A 967 -11.90 -15.97 -32.28
CA GLU A 967 -13.15 -16.44 -31.66
C GLU A 967 -12.89 -17.31 -30.43
N GLN A 968 -11.67 -17.84 -30.28
CA GLN A 968 -11.31 -18.70 -29.15
C GLN A 968 -10.85 -17.94 -27.89
N ARG A 969 -10.97 -18.67 -26.77
CA ARG A 969 -10.70 -18.25 -25.39
C ARG A 969 -9.20 -18.18 -25.08
N GLN A 970 -8.84 -17.34 -24.11
CA GLN A 970 -7.56 -17.38 -23.41
C GLN A 970 -7.25 -18.75 -22.74
N THR A 971 -5.98 -19.11 -22.82
CA THR A 971 -5.25 -20.35 -22.50
C THR A 971 -4.58 -20.38 -21.12
N TYR A 972 -4.95 -19.51 -20.17
CA TYR A 972 -4.29 -19.45 -18.85
C TYR A 972 -4.74 -20.59 -17.90
N HIS A 973 -4.55 -21.84 -18.33
CA HIS A 973 -4.77 -23.08 -17.61
C HIS A 973 -6.23 -23.55 -17.54
N ASP A 974 -6.59 -24.47 -18.44
CA ASP A 974 -7.88 -25.17 -18.44
C ASP A 974 -8.22 -25.88 -17.10
N GLY A 975 -7.26 -26.03 -16.18
CA GLY A 975 -7.44 -26.53 -14.80
C GLY A 975 -7.79 -25.46 -13.74
N GLU A 976 -7.62 -24.17 -14.02
CA GLU A 976 -7.89 -23.07 -13.07
C GLU A 976 -9.28 -22.44 -13.22
N LYS A 977 -10.08 -22.87 -14.21
CA LYS A 977 -11.46 -22.41 -14.39
C LYS A 977 -12.29 -22.54 -13.10
N ALA A 978 -12.02 -23.58 -12.31
CA ALA A 978 -12.68 -23.81 -11.03
C ALA A 978 -12.30 -22.80 -9.94
N PHE A 979 -11.15 -22.09 -10.05
CA PHE A 979 -10.78 -21.04 -9.10
C PHE A 979 -11.68 -19.80 -9.25
N PHE A 980 -12.03 -19.45 -10.48
CA PHE A 980 -12.63 -18.16 -10.82
C PHE A 980 -14.16 -18.17 -10.96
N ASP A 981 -14.76 -19.33 -11.24
CA ASP A 981 -16.23 -19.48 -11.28
C ASP A 981 -16.86 -19.37 -9.87
N LYS A 982 -16.10 -19.68 -8.81
CA LYS A 982 -16.55 -19.59 -7.40
C LYS A 982 -16.51 -18.19 -6.77
N ASP A 983 -15.90 -17.23 -7.47
CA ASP A 983 -15.82 -15.82 -7.05
C ASP A 983 -16.82 -14.92 -7.81
N LEU A 984 -17.69 -15.54 -8.62
CA LEU A 984 -18.86 -14.85 -9.18
C LEU A 984 -19.86 -14.50 -8.06
N PRO A 985 -20.63 -13.42 -8.21
CA PRO A 985 -21.48 -12.91 -7.13
C PRO A 985 -22.48 -13.96 -6.62
N ALA A 986 -22.43 -14.27 -5.32
CA ALA A 986 -23.29 -15.28 -4.72
C ALA A 986 -24.78 -14.83 -4.62
N GLY A 987 -25.04 -13.51 -4.61
CA GLY A 987 -26.38 -12.95 -4.47
C GLY A 987 -26.57 -11.58 -5.14
N PRO A 988 -27.81 -11.05 -5.15
CA PRO A 988 -28.09 -9.69 -5.63
C PRO A 988 -27.46 -8.62 -4.76
N ALA A 989 -27.00 -7.56 -5.43
CA ALA A 989 -26.68 -6.31 -4.75
C ALA A 989 -27.85 -5.34 -4.84
N LEU A 990 -27.88 -4.44 -3.86
CA LEU A 990 -28.81 -3.31 -3.82
C LEU A 990 -28.62 -2.44 -5.08
N ALA A 991 -29.72 -2.06 -5.73
CA ALA A 991 -29.69 -1.25 -6.95
C ALA A 991 -30.92 -0.35 -7.02
N GLY A 992 -30.76 0.88 -7.49
CA GLY A 992 -31.84 1.85 -7.62
C GLY A 992 -32.07 2.75 -6.41
N LEU A 993 -33.13 3.56 -6.49
CA LEU A 993 -33.62 4.36 -5.37
C LEU A 993 -34.49 3.44 -4.49
N VAL A 994 -33.90 2.95 -3.39
CA VAL A 994 -34.57 2.03 -2.47
C VAL A 994 -35.36 2.78 -1.42
N GLY A 995 -34.89 3.96 -1.01
CA GLY A 995 -35.62 4.82 -0.08
C GLY A 995 -35.48 4.42 1.38
N PRO A 996 -36.41 4.86 2.25
CA PRO A 996 -37.47 5.82 1.92
C PRO A 996 -36.89 7.19 1.55
N ALA A 997 -37.51 7.85 0.57
CA ALA A 997 -37.16 9.22 0.21
C ALA A 997 -38.09 10.21 0.94
N LYS A 998 -37.51 11.22 1.58
CA LYS A 998 -38.24 12.20 2.38
C LYS A 998 -37.67 13.60 2.25
N LEU A 999 -38.56 14.58 2.47
CA LEU A 999 -38.22 15.98 2.64
C LEU A 999 -38.17 16.28 4.14
N VAL A 1000 -37.02 16.77 4.61
CA VAL A 1000 -36.78 17.08 6.03
C VAL A 1000 -36.63 18.60 6.18
N ILE A 1001 -37.43 19.18 7.07
CA ILE A 1001 -37.38 20.62 7.40
C ILE A 1001 -36.88 20.75 8.82
N CYS A 1002 -35.79 21.49 9.00
CA CYS A 1002 -35.19 21.76 10.31
C CYS A 1002 -35.08 23.27 10.53
N PRO A 1003 -34.98 23.74 11.79
CA PRO A 1003 -34.59 25.12 12.06
C PRO A 1003 -33.22 25.45 11.45
N SER A 1004 -33.07 26.62 10.84
CA SER A 1004 -31.77 27.10 10.37
C SER A 1004 -30.91 27.54 11.55
N ALA A 1005 -29.66 27.07 11.61
CA ALA A 1005 -28.70 27.42 12.66
C ALA A 1005 -28.30 28.91 12.69
N THR A 1006 -28.81 29.74 11.77
CA THR A 1006 -28.52 31.18 11.64
C THR A 1006 -29.52 32.09 12.35
N GLY A 1007 -30.52 31.55 13.06
CA GLY A 1007 -31.56 32.32 13.74
C GLY A 1007 -31.16 32.82 15.13
N GLY A 1008 -30.25 33.79 15.21
CA GLY A 1008 -30.23 34.71 16.36
C GLY A 1008 -31.42 35.69 16.26
N PRO A 1009 -32.00 36.18 17.37
CA PRO A 1009 -33.21 36.99 17.33
C PRO A 1009 -32.98 38.27 16.52
N SER A 1010 -33.91 38.56 15.61
CA SER A 1010 -33.94 39.85 14.91
C SER A 1010 -34.12 40.95 15.96
N VAL A 1011 -33.11 41.79 16.15
CA VAL A 1011 -33.30 43.06 16.84
C VAL A 1011 -34.08 43.95 15.87
N ALA A 1012 -35.35 44.18 16.19
CA ALA A 1012 -36.14 45.22 15.58
C ALA A 1012 -35.57 46.59 15.99
N GLY A 1013 -35.43 47.50 15.03
CA GLY A 1013 -34.96 48.89 15.24
C GLY A 1013 -34.05 49.35 14.13
#